data_AF-A0AA39MMI8-F1
#
_entry.id   AF-A0AA39MMI8-F1
#
_cell.length_a   1.000
_cell.length_b   1.000
_cell.length_c   1.000
_cell.angle_alpha   90.00
_cell.angle_beta   90.00
_cell.angle_gamma   90.00
#
_symmetry.space_group_name_H-M   'P 1'
#
loop_
_entity.id
_entity.type
_entity.pdbx_description
1 polymer ?
#
loop_
_entity_poly.entity_id
_entity_poly.type
_entity_poly.pdbx_seq_one_letter_code
_entity_poly.pdbx_strand_id
1 'polypeptide(L)'
;MLFLADDVLQLIFYELTDPGSLTMVSKRFYQFSQVPYVRAHYFLTRYGPTQAMFQALGRGKILTERVLDILMTSGAHLSRYLIQVAFHHYFHTRSHFIKTPWVRTVPLSVFTYFLKLAADTYGDIPRGKSEDDGTIFTWFLQESRFPPQARRVNWETVRDILDKYNFIPFSHKDPLMAQFPLALALEPRLLPYAVSNGFFMDSKYRNFIFRKMFEKVSERSVDDVVNNVKELCRLDPTMYVSRTVAAEVCMEAKYNAHGYAALKQLNKSGNLLFDLPTLVEDLLKLFLKTSSISLPQTQEALQHLYTDFPSSDSVVRLVMLMTVFTSGGSQVNTATIQERLDTLKIGVLTKTDLHNLLINPYTEKYRWLIEYMSKEMVSDVTGQKGMTAAEVTAIVQEVTIRCMEIESKGKMLKKLCEEFSCVRGAIIKSALGTHQVHVADLPEGCSRYHARLCRSYFRANDDDEYFWNGRPNREVTSRDAHDKGYLSSELASPSSTEEVGRETVSPRQVLGQIGQEPLSAMIRQDELTPARSRRRMIFDAIPATPPTYIPHDQMHVAKWIKAEFGPRSSVTAVFMTHAIINENSVVLLLTPSQILNDYLLVAGRAQRVPITLKHFQILARLRRAPCNQLYHDIESGADFFLSEDEYIPKSDSARKLYSKVEVKKESSPANIPVSSVTPERDPTSGSPRGRKRPRRSTAITVRSYVVPGSDDEAIAVEDDEDYDVKMKQTEGNLRLWVKHLGELLKMEQAKHQEHKRKLMKEAGPGAKIRVYKNEFFRSLSTHLRLLRKIDEDKRKGLDCVTDHSLSDVDDDDYSCQTVRSKRRKTSK
;
A
#
# COMPACT_ATOMS: atom_id res chain seq x y z
N MET A 1 -24.80 -29.63 -37.92
CA MET A 1 -23.46 -29.37 -37.34
C MET A 1 -22.69 -28.55 -38.35
N LEU A 2 -22.20 -27.36 -37.97
CA LEU A 2 -21.33 -26.57 -38.84
C LEU A 2 -19.94 -27.21 -38.85
N PHE A 3 -19.43 -27.54 -40.03
CA PHE A 3 -18.02 -27.90 -40.18
C PHE A 3 -17.19 -26.63 -39.93
N LEU A 4 -16.56 -26.54 -38.76
CA LEU A 4 -15.49 -25.56 -38.52
C LEU A 4 -14.45 -25.70 -39.63
N ALA A 5 -14.05 -24.59 -40.26
CA ALA A 5 -12.96 -24.59 -41.23
C ALA A 5 -11.65 -25.01 -40.56
N ASP A 6 -10.73 -25.60 -41.33
CA ASP A 6 -9.48 -26.12 -40.78
C ASP A 6 -8.58 -25.00 -40.21
N ASP A 7 -8.71 -23.76 -40.71
CA ASP A 7 -8.07 -22.56 -40.13
C ASP A 7 -8.50 -22.32 -38.67
N VAL A 8 -9.78 -22.54 -38.35
CA VAL A 8 -10.30 -22.38 -36.99
C VAL A 8 -9.83 -23.51 -36.09
N LEU A 9 -9.67 -24.73 -36.63
CA LEU A 9 -9.03 -25.82 -35.91
C LEU A 9 -7.55 -25.51 -35.63
N GLN A 10 -6.85 -24.88 -36.58
CA GLN A 10 -5.47 -24.48 -36.43
C GLN A 10 -5.28 -23.48 -35.28
N LEU A 11 -6.11 -22.43 -35.24
CA LEU A 11 -6.13 -21.45 -34.15
C LEU A 11 -6.40 -22.13 -32.80
N ILE A 12 -7.45 -22.94 -32.71
CA ILE A 12 -7.77 -23.69 -31.47
C ILE A 12 -6.60 -24.60 -31.06
N PHE A 13 -5.91 -25.23 -32.01
CA PHE A 13 -4.80 -26.14 -31.73
C PHE A 13 -3.53 -25.42 -31.24
N TYR A 14 -3.25 -24.20 -31.72
CA TYR A 14 -2.04 -23.45 -31.36
C TYR A 14 -2.13 -22.74 -30.00
N GLU A 15 -3.33 -22.36 -29.56
CA GLU A 15 -3.55 -21.78 -28.23
C GLU A 15 -3.36 -22.78 -27.08
N LEU A 16 -3.41 -24.09 -27.36
CA LEU A 16 -3.34 -25.13 -26.33
C LEU A 16 -1.91 -25.35 -25.81
N THR A 17 -1.78 -25.34 -24.48
CA THR A 17 -0.50 -25.62 -23.78
C THR A 17 -0.04 -27.06 -23.96
N ASP A 18 -0.97 -28.02 -24.04
CA ASP A 18 -0.70 -29.38 -24.53
C ASP A 18 -1.96 -29.87 -25.28
N PRO A 19 -1.93 -30.00 -26.62
CA PRO A 19 -3.07 -30.47 -27.39
C PRO A 19 -3.33 -31.98 -27.24
N GLY A 20 -2.45 -32.74 -26.55
CA GLY A 20 -2.56 -34.19 -26.41
C GLY A 20 -3.94 -34.66 -25.95
N SER A 21 -4.48 -34.09 -24.88
CA SER A 21 -5.82 -34.44 -24.38
C SER A 21 -6.93 -34.21 -25.41
N LEU A 22 -6.86 -33.13 -26.20
CA LEU A 22 -7.84 -32.86 -27.25
C LEU A 22 -7.73 -33.87 -28.40
N THR A 23 -6.51 -34.27 -28.76
CA THR A 23 -6.29 -35.31 -29.78
C THR A 23 -6.75 -36.70 -29.35
N MET A 24 -6.78 -37.01 -28.04
CA MET A 24 -7.33 -38.28 -27.55
C MET A 24 -8.87 -38.31 -27.57
N VAL A 25 -9.53 -37.16 -27.40
CA VAL A 25 -11.00 -37.08 -27.32
C VAL A 25 -11.66 -36.86 -28.68
N SER A 26 -10.98 -36.21 -29.64
CA SER A 26 -11.54 -35.89 -30.96
C SER A 26 -10.76 -36.50 -32.12
N LYS A 27 -11.42 -37.37 -32.89
CA LYS A 27 -10.85 -37.97 -34.13
C LYS A 27 -10.40 -36.92 -35.15
N ARG A 28 -11.10 -35.79 -35.26
CA ARG A 28 -10.73 -34.71 -36.20
C ARG A 28 -9.44 -34.00 -35.76
N PHE A 29 -9.31 -33.68 -34.47
CA PHE A 29 -8.06 -33.13 -33.93
C PHE A 29 -6.90 -34.15 -33.93
N TYR A 30 -7.19 -35.45 -33.77
CA TYR A 30 -6.19 -36.50 -33.94
C TYR A 30 -5.62 -36.55 -35.36
N GLN A 31 -6.48 -36.53 -36.38
CA GLN A 31 -6.08 -36.50 -37.79
C GLN A 31 -5.31 -35.20 -38.11
N PHE A 32 -5.83 -34.05 -37.67
CA PHE A 32 -5.18 -32.75 -37.83
C PHE A 32 -3.77 -32.72 -37.22
N SER A 33 -3.59 -33.32 -36.03
CA SER A 33 -2.28 -33.42 -35.37
C SER A 33 -1.32 -34.44 -36.00
N GLN A 34 -1.73 -35.25 -36.97
CA GLN A 34 -0.80 -36.09 -37.75
C GLN A 34 -0.07 -35.30 -38.84
N VAL A 35 -0.58 -34.15 -39.26
CA VAL A 35 0.00 -33.36 -40.35
C VAL A 35 1.35 -32.75 -39.90
N PRO A 36 2.47 -33.04 -40.60
CA PRO A 36 3.79 -32.53 -40.21
C PRO A 36 3.87 -30.99 -40.14
N TYR A 37 3.18 -30.30 -41.05
CA TYR A 37 3.07 -28.84 -41.07
C TYR A 37 2.43 -28.30 -39.80
N VAL A 38 1.29 -28.88 -39.37
CA VAL A 38 0.58 -28.49 -38.15
C VAL A 38 1.48 -28.68 -36.92
N ARG A 39 2.26 -29.77 -36.87
CA ARG A 39 3.23 -30.00 -35.77
C ARG A 39 4.35 -28.97 -35.74
N ALA A 40 4.97 -28.67 -36.88
CA ALA A 40 6.05 -27.69 -36.97
C ALA A 40 5.57 -26.29 -36.57
N HIS A 41 4.44 -25.84 -37.14
CA HIS A 41 3.86 -24.53 -36.85
C HIS A 41 3.27 -24.42 -35.43
N TYR A 42 2.84 -25.53 -34.80
CA TYR A 42 2.53 -25.53 -33.37
C TYR A 42 3.75 -25.14 -32.53
N PHE A 43 4.93 -25.71 -32.79
CA PHE A 43 6.14 -25.34 -32.03
C PHE A 43 6.58 -23.90 -32.29
N LEU A 44 6.52 -23.44 -33.54
CA LEU A 44 6.87 -22.06 -33.92
C LEU A 44 5.92 -21.04 -33.28
N THR A 45 4.61 -21.24 -33.38
CA THR A 45 3.60 -20.31 -32.83
C THR A 45 3.64 -20.31 -31.30
N ARG A 46 3.81 -21.47 -30.66
CA ARG A 46 3.73 -21.59 -29.20
C ARG A 46 4.99 -21.16 -28.45
N TYR A 47 6.17 -21.31 -29.05
CA TYR A 47 7.46 -21.09 -28.36
C TYR A 47 8.39 -20.08 -29.07
N GLY A 48 8.00 -19.58 -30.24
CA GLY A 48 8.81 -18.70 -31.07
C GLY A 48 9.95 -19.42 -31.80
N PRO A 49 10.54 -18.80 -32.84
CA PRO A 49 11.64 -19.33 -33.63
C PRO A 49 12.79 -19.90 -32.79
N THR A 50 13.23 -19.18 -31.76
CA THR A 50 14.41 -19.49 -30.94
C THR A 50 14.29 -20.77 -30.11
N GLN A 51 13.08 -21.10 -29.64
CA GLN A 51 12.86 -22.30 -28.79
C GLN A 51 12.14 -23.45 -29.53
N ALA A 52 11.58 -23.21 -30.72
CA ALA A 52 10.80 -24.22 -31.45
C ALA A 52 11.56 -25.54 -31.65
N MET A 53 12.80 -25.49 -32.13
CA MET A 53 13.63 -26.68 -32.34
C MET A 53 13.95 -27.40 -31.02
N PHE A 54 14.26 -26.66 -29.96
CA PHE A 54 14.50 -27.22 -28.62
C PHE A 54 13.27 -27.99 -28.08
N GLN A 55 12.07 -27.42 -28.23
CA GLN A 55 10.85 -28.04 -27.72
C GLN A 55 10.42 -29.24 -28.59
N ALA A 56 10.62 -29.17 -29.90
CA ALA A 56 10.37 -30.27 -30.84
C ALA A 56 11.25 -31.50 -30.54
N LEU A 57 12.56 -31.29 -30.33
CA LEU A 57 13.51 -32.32 -29.91
C LEU A 57 13.13 -32.97 -28.56
N GLY A 58 12.45 -32.24 -27.67
CA GLY A 58 11.94 -32.75 -26.40
C GLY A 58 10.67 -33.60 -26.50
N ARG A 59 10.05 -33.68 -27.68
CA ARG A 59 8.84 -34.47 -27.97
C ARG A 59 9.13 -35.50 -29.07
N GLY A 60 10.26 -36.20 -28.98
CA GLY A 60 10.80 -37.05 -30.05
C GLY A 60 9.85 -38.10 -30.65
N LYS A 61 8.84 -38.56 -29.90
CA LYS A 61 7.80 -39.49 -30.40
C LYS A 61 6.92 -38.93 -31.52
N ILE A 62 6.78 -37.60 -31.64
CA ILE A 62 5.98 -36.93 -32.68
C ILE A 62 6.84 -36.24 -33.75
N LEU A 63 8.16 -36.27 -33.58
CA LEU A 63 9.13 -35.68 -34.49
C LEU A 63 9.42 -36.64 -35.65
N THR A 64 9.42 -36.11 -36.87
CA THR A 64 9.79 -36.84 -38.09
C THR A 64 10.73 -35.98 -38.92
N GLU A 65 11.42 -36.59 -39.89
CA GLU A 65 12.29 -35.91 -40.86
C GLU A 65 11.56 -34.74 -41.53
N ARG A 66 10.30 -34.96 -41.95
CA ARG A 66 9.47 -33.92 -42.55
C ARG A 66 9.07 -32.79 -41.60
N VAL A 67 8.97 -33.05 -40.29
CA VAL A 67 8.75 -31.98 -39.28
C VAL A 67 10.02 -31.15 -39.11
N LEU A 68 11.21 -31.77 -39.17
CA LEU A 68 12.49 -31.04 -39.12
C LEU A 68 12.67 -30.14 -40.36
N ASP A 69 12.39 -30.65 -41.57
CA ASP A 69 12.43 -29.84 -42.80
C ASP A 69 11.55 -28.60 -42.70
N ILE A 70 10.30 -28.77 -42.24
CA ILE A 70 9.33 -27.68 -42.16
C ILE A 70 9.72 -26.71 -41.04
N LEU A 71 10.23 -27.19 -39.90
CA LEU A 71 10.77 -26.30 -38.87
C LEU A 71 11.89 -25.42 -39.44
N MET A 72 12.88 -25.99 -40.13
CA MET A 72 13.97 -25.23 -40.75
C MET A 72 13.45 -24.25 -41.81
N THR A 73 12.59 -24.71 -42.72
CA THR A 73 12.06 -23.89 -43.84
C THR A 73 11.14 -22.77 -43.35
N SER A 74 10.38 -23.00 -42.28
CA SER A 74 9.51 -22.00 -41.64
C SER A 74 10.23 -21.15 -40.57
N GLY A 75 11.57 -21.15 -40.56
CA GLY A 75 12.38 -20.20 -39.76
C GLY A 75 12.63 -20.59 -38.30
N ALA A 76 12.57 -21.87 -37.92
CA ALA A 76 13.03 -22.30 -36.61
C ALA A 76 14.55 -22.09 -36.47
N HIS A 77 14.97 -21.52 -35.33
CA HIS A 77 16.38 -21.24 -35.09
C HIS A 77 17.16 -22.53 -34.82
N LEU A 78 18.24 -22.74 -35.57
CA LEU A 78 19.19 -23.82 -35.35
C LEU A 78 20.56 -23.20 -35.08
N SER A 79 21.07 -23.34 -33.86
CA SER A 79 22.42 -22.90 -33.49
C SER A 79 23.37 -24.09 -33.38
N ARG A 80 24.67 -23.90 -33.68
CA ARG A 80 25.68 -24.94 -33.48
C ARG A 80 25.71 -25.41 -32.02
N TYR A 81 25.53 -24.49 -31.08
CA TYR A 81 25.40 -24.79 -29.66
C TYR A 81 24.25 -25.75 -29.32
N LEU A 82 23.05 -25.55 -29.88
CA LEU A 82 21.92 -26.48 -29.71
C LEU A 82 22.29 -27.88 -30.22
N ILE A 83 22.96 -27.96 -31.38
CA ILE A 83 23.39 -29.24 -31.97
C ILE A 83 24.42 -29.93 -31.07
N GLN A 84 25.43 -29.21 -30.57
CA GLN A 84 26.43 -29.76 -29.65
C GLN A 84 25.77 -30.31 -28.38
N VAL A 85 24.89 -29.54 -27.73
CA VAL A 85 24.18 -30.00 -26.52
C VAL A 85 23.24 -31.17 -26.82
N ALA A 86 22.57 -31.19 -27.98
CA ALA A 86 21.76 -32.31 -28.44
C ALA A 86 22.59 -33.58 -28.66
N PHE A 87 23.71 -33.48 -29.38
CA PHE A 87 24.64 -34.58 -29.63
C PHE A 87 25.17 -35.17 -28.31
N HIS A 88 25.66 -34.32 -27.41
CA HIS A 88 26.13 -34.76 -26.10
C HIS A 88 25.02 -35.38 -25.24
N HIS A 89 23.80 -34.84 -25.26
CA HIS A 89 22.69 -35.41 -24.48
C HIS A 89 22.15 -36.74 -25.06
N TYR A 90 22.26 -36.95 -26.38
CA TYR A 90 21.83 -38.18 -27.04
C TYR A 90 22.81 -39.33 -26.81
N PHE A 91 24.09 -39.13 -27.13
CA PHE A 91 25.11 -40.19 -27.09
C PHE A 91 25.87 -40.29 -25.76
N HIS A 92 25.92 -39.23 -24.95
CA HIS A 92 26.63 -39.24 -23.67
C HIS A 92 25.69 -39.07 -22.47
N THR A 93 26.11 -39.62 -21.34
CA THR A 93 25.29 -39.64 -20.11
C THR A 93 25.31 -38.32 -19.35
N ARG A 94 26.30 -37.44 -19.61
CA ARG A 94 26.46 -36.15 -18.94
C ARG A 94 25.59 -35.09 -19.59
N SER A 95 24.85 -34.34 -18.78
CA SER A 95 24.00 -33.25 -19.23
C SER A 95 24.52 -31.91 -18.75
N HIS A 96 24.57 -30.93 -19.65
CA HIS A 96 25.06 -29.58 -19.37
C HIS A 96 24.12 -28.82 -18.40
N PHE A 97 22.82 -29.13 -18.41
CA PHE A 97 21.81 -28.62 -17.44
C PHE A 97 20.45 -29.35 -17.50
N ILE A 98 20.15 -30.03 -18.62
CA ILE A 98 18.86 -30.67 -18.92
C ILE A 98 18.73 -32.03 -18.20
N LYS A 99 17.96 -32.11 -17.11
CA LYS A 99 17.80 -33.37 -16.34
C LYS A 99 16.73 -34.34 -16.87
N THR A 100 15.99 -33.96 -17.90
CA THR A 100 14.90 -34.74 -18.51
C THR A 100 15.40 -35.60 -19.68
N PRO A 101 14.73 -36.70 -20.07
CA PRO A 101 15.08 -37.50 -21.24
C PRO A 101 14.70 -36.79 -22.55
N TRP A 102 15.32 -35.64 -22.82
CA TRP A 102 15.00 -34.68 -23.88
C TRP A 102 15.12 -35.29 -25.30
N VAL A 103 16.28 -35.17 -25.95
CA VAL A 103 16.53 -35.79 -27.27
C VAL A 103 16.53 -37.32 -27.25
N ARG A 104 16.66 -37.96 -26.07
CA ARG A 104 16.71 -39.44 -25.94
C ARG A 104 15.39 -40.14 -26.32
N THR A 105 14.32 -39.38 -26.54
CA THR A 105 13.04 -39.91 -27.05
C THR A 105 12.91 -39.83 -28.58
N VAL A 106 13.91 -39.27 -29.28
CA VAL A 106 13.94 -39.17 -30.74
C VAL A 106 14.45 -40.48 -31.35
N PRO A 107 13.74 -41.07 -32.34
CA PRO A 107 14.23 -42.25 -33.06
C PRO A 107 15.59 -42.01 -33.72
N LEU A 108 16.46 -43.03 -33.75
CA LEU A 108 17.83 -42.89 -34.26
C LEU A 108 17.89 -42.44 -35.73
N SER A 109 16.96 -42.86 -36.59
CA SER A 109 16.84 -42.39 -37.97
C SER A 109 16.62 -40.87 -38.02
N VAL A 110 15.60 -40.38 -37.33
CA VAL A 110 15.25 -38.95 -37.24
C VAL A 110 16.38 -38.13 -36.60
N PHE A 111 17.08 -38.68 -35.60
CA PHE A 111 18.23 -38.00 -34.99
C PHE A 111 19.45 -37.97 -35.92
N THR A 112 19.69 -39.03 -36.70
CA THR A 112 20.75 -39.05 -37.72
C THR A 112 20.45 -38.06 -38.84
N TYR A 113 19.17 -37.93 -39.25
CA TYR A 113 18.73 -36.91 -40.19
C TYR A 113 18.94 -35.48 -39.64
N PHE A 114 18.61 -35.23 -38.37
CA PHE A 114 18.93 -33.97 -37.70
C PHE A 114 20.43 -33.63 -37.72
N LEU A 115 21.30 -34.62 -37.47
CA LEU A 115 22.75 -34.43 -37.56
C LEU A 115 23.25 -34.22 -38.99
N LYS A 116 22.61 -34.83 -39.99
CA LYS A 116 22.88 -34.54 -41.40
C LYS A 116 22.55 -33.09 -41.72
N LEU A 117 21.34 -32.61 -41.39
CA LEU A 117 20.95 -31.20 -41.59
C LEU A 117 21.94 -30.24 -40.92
N ALA A 118 22.43 -30.58 -39.71
CA ALA A 118 23.43 -29.80 -39.01
C ALA A 118 24.79 -29.76 -39.73
N ALA A 119 25.26 -30.89 -40.25
CA ALA A 119 26.51 -30.97 -41.02
C ALA A 119 26.39 -30.26 -42.38
N ASP A 120 25.24 -30.37 -43.05
CA ASP A 120 24.92 -29.66 -44.29
C ASP A 120 24.88 -28.12 -44.07
N THR A 121 24.57 -27.67 -42.84
CA THR A 121 24.50 -26.23 -42.47
C THR A 121 25.84 -25.66 -42.00
N TYR A 122 26.59 -26.38 -41.15
CA TYR A 122 27.76 -25.85 -40.44
C TYR A 122 29.09 -26.56 -40.72
N GLY A 123 29.11 -27.59 -41.57
CA GLY A 123 30.28 -28.43 -41.81
C GLY A 123 30.59 -29.34 -40.63
N ASP A 124 31.88 -29.49 -40.29
CA ASP A 124 32.26 -30.29 -39.11
C ASP A 124 32.01 -29.52 -37.82
N ILE A 125 31.35 -30.19 -36.88
CA ILE A 125 30.92 -29.61 -35.60
C ILE A 125 31.82 -30.17 -34.51
N PRO A 126 32.52 -29.32 -33.72
CA PRO A 126 33.38 -29.77 -32.62
C PRO A 126 32.60 -30.63 -31.62
N ARG A 127 33.20 -31.77 -31.26
CA ARG A 127 32.61 -32.83 -30.41
C ARG A 127 33.42 -33.08 -29.14
N GLY A 128 34.54 -32.39 -28.95
CA GLY A 128 35.37 -32.54 -27.78
C GLY A 128 34.68 -32.01 -26.52
N LYS A 129 35.07 -32.56 -25.38
CA LYS A 129 34.54 -32.18 -24.08
C LYS A 129 35.05 -30.77 -23.74
N SER A 130 34.13 -29.86 -23.41
CA SER A 130 34.42 -28.44 -23.13
C SER A 130 34.88 -27.62 -24.35
N GLU A 131 34.63 -28.13 -25.57
CA GLU A 131 34.80 -27.40 -26.84
C GLU A 131 33.47 -26.85 -27.39
N ASP A 132 32.40 -26.91 -26.59
CA ASP A 132 31.09 -26.37 -26.97
C ASP A 132 31.06 -24.84 -26.92
N ASP A 133 30.27 -24.23 -27.81
CA ASP A 133 30.18 -22.77 -27.92
C ASP A 133 29.72 -22.10 -26.63
N GLY A 134 28.92 -22.80 -25.81
CA GLY A 134 28.50 -22.33 -24.50
C GLY A 134 29.63 -22.28 -23.47
N THR A 135 30.55 -23.24 -23.50
CA THR A 135 31.79 -23.21 -22.70
C THR A 135 32.70 -22.06 -23.16
N ILE A 136 32.88 -21.86 -24.47
CA ILE A 136 33.67 -20.74 -25.02
C ILE A 136 33.08 -19.38 -24.58
N PHE A 137 31.76 -19.22 -24.71
CA PHE A 137 31.04 -18.03 -24.26
C PHE A 137 31.14 -17.83 -22.74
N THR A 138 31.09 -18.91 -21.95
CA THR A 138 31.29 -18.85 -20.49
C THR A 138 32.70 -18.36 -20.13
N TRP A 139 33.74 -18.83 -20.82
CA TRP A 139 35.11 -18.34 -20.61
C TRP A 139 35.24 -16.87 -20.96
N PHE A 140 34.70 -16.39 -22.09
CA PHE A 140 34.69 -14.96 -22.42
C PHE A 140 34.08 -14.11 -21.29
N LEU A 141 32.96 -14.53 -20.70
CA LEU A 141 32.33 -13.82 -19.59
C LEU A 141 33.18 -13.85 -18.31
N GLN A 142 33.76 -15.00 -17.96
CA GLN A 142 34.58 -15.16 -16.74
C GLN A 142 35.92 -14.43 -16.85
N GLU A 143 36.56 -14.49 -18.01
CA GLU A 143 37.88 -13.90 -18.29
C GLU A 143 37.81 -12.39 -18.60
N SER A 144 36.61 -11.82 -18.73
CA SER A 144 36.37 -10.39 -18.90
C SER A 144 37.00 -9.50 -17.82
N ARG A 145 37.26 -10.06 -16.63
CA ARG A 145 37.93 -9.41 -15.49
C ARG A 145 39.45 -9.46 -15.52
N PHE A 146 40.04 -10.18 -16.47
CA PHE A 146 41.50 -10.24 -16.66
C PHE A 146 41.94 -9.26 -17.76
N PRO A 147 43.21 -8.80 -17.73
CA PRO A 147 43.79 -8.02 -18.81
C PRO A 147 43.66 -8.75 -20.17
N PRO A 148 43.49 -8.04 -21.30
CA PRO A 148 43.30 -8.66 -22.61
C PRO A 148 44.36 -9.71 -22.99
N GLN A 149 45.60 -9.52 -22.55
CA GLN A 149 46.74 -10.42 -22.79
C GLN A 149 46.63 -11.78 -22.06
N ALA A 150 45.79 -11.86 -21.03
CA ALA A 150 45.60 -13.07 -20.21
C ALA A 150 44.29 -13.82 -20.55
N ARG A 151 43.51 -13.34 -21.52
CA ARG A 151 42.27 -13.98 -21.98
C ARG A 151 42.57 -15.08 -22.97
N ARG A 152 41.84 -16.19 -22.87
CA ARG A 152 41.87 -17.32 -23.82
C ARG A 152 40.92 -17.09 -24.99
N VAL A 153 39.83 -16.35 -24.74
CA VAL A 153 38.78 -16.08 -25.73
C VAL A 153 38.74 -14.59 -26.07
N ASN A 154 39.03 -14.28 -27.33
CA ASN A 154 38.92 -12.92 -27.88
C ASN A 154 37.49 -12.61 -28.32
N TRP A 155 37.15 -11.33 -28.43
CA TRP A 155 35.81 -10.90 -28.86
C TRP A 155 35.51 -11.29 -30.31
N GLU A 156 36.53 -11.40 -31.19
CA GLU A 156 36.39 -11.90 -32.55
C GLU A 156 35.91 -13.36 -32.58
N THR A 157 36.38 -14.19 -31.65
CA THR A 157 35.90 -15.59 -31.50
C THR A 157 34.43 -15.61 -31.10
N VAL A 158 34.00 -14.69 -30.23
CA VAL A 158 32.60 -14.58 -29.80
C VAL A 158 31.71 -14.03 -30.91
N ARG A 159 32.19 -13.05 -31.67
CA ARG A 159 31.54 -12.57 -32.90
C ARG A 159 31.34 -13.73 -33.88
N ASP A 160 32.37 -14.55 -34.12
CA ASP A 160 32.28 -15.65 -35.08
C ASP A 160 31.29 -16.75 -34.66
N ILE A 161 31.11 -17.04 -33.35
CA ILE A 161 30.03 -17.96 -32.90
C ILE A 161 28.63 -17.36 -33.04
N LEU A 162 28.48 -16.05 -32.85
CA LEU A 162 27.21 -15.36 -33.07
C LEU A 162 26.87 -15.30 -34.58
N ASP A 163 27.81 -14.84 -35.40
CA ASP A 163 27.63 -14.54 -36.83
C ASP A 163 27.58 -15.79 -37.73
N LYS A 164 28.54 -16.72 -37.58
CA LYS A 164 28.68 -17.88 -38.48
C LYS A 164 27.93 -19.12 -37.99
N TYR A 165 27.74 -19.22 -36.67
CA TYR A 165 27.21 -20.41 -36.00
C TYR A 165 25.88 -20.17 -35.26
N ASN A 166 25.29 -18.99 -35.49
CA ASN A 166 23.97 -18.57 -35.02
C ASN A 166 23.79 -18.74 -33.50
N PHE A 167 24.85 -18.49 -32.71
CA PHE A 167 24.83 -18.71 -31.26
C PHE A 167 23.75 -17.87 -30.56
N ILE A 168 22.87 -18.54 -29.82
CA ILE A 168 21.95 -17.95 -28.86
C ILE A 168 21.54 -19.02 -27.84
N PRO A 169 21.32 -18.68 -26.54
CA PRO A 169 20.78 -19.62 -25.57
C PRO A 169 19.34 -20.01 -25.93
N PHE A 170 19.11 -21.30 -26.14
CA PHE A 170 17.90 -21.83 -26.79
C PHE A 170 16.78 -22.25 -25.81
N SER A 171 16.92 -21.97 -24.52
CA SER A 171 15.97 -22.40 -23.49
C SER A 171 15.97 -21.47 -22.28
N HIS A 172 14.79 -21.25 -21.69
CA HIS A 172 14.67 -20.62 -20.36
C HIS A 172 15.33 -21.44 -19.22
N LYS A 173 15.71 -22.70 -19.48
CA LYS A 173 16.45 -23.56 -18.53
C LYS A 173 17.96 -23.44 -18.68
N ASP A 174 18.43 -22.75 -19.72
CA ASP A 174 19.84 -22.55 -20.04
C ASP A 174 20.47 -21.57 -19.04
N PRO A 175 21.55 -21.95 -18.33
CA PRO A 175 22.30 -21.04 -17.47
C PRO A 175 22.79 -19.79 -18.20
N LEU A 176 23.06 -19.89 -19.50
CA LEU A 176 23.60 -18.79 -20.31
C LEU A 176 22.54 -17.74 -20.64
N MET A 177 21.24 -18.05 -20.62
CA MET A 177 20.20 -17.05 -20.94
C MET A 177 20.19 -15.87 -19.94
N ALA A 178 20.46 -16.13 -18.65
CA ALA A 178 20.62 -15.06 -17.67
C ALA A 178 21.93 -14.25 -17.84
N GLN A 179 22.95 -14.85 -18.45
CA GLN A 179 24.29 -14.27 -18.58
C GLN A 179 24.54 -13.66 -19.97
N PHE A 180 23.74 -13.98 -20.97
CA PHE A 180 23.88 -13.52 -22.35
C PHE A 180 23.86 -11.99 -22.49
N PRO A 181 22.98 -11.24 -21.80
CA PRO A 181 23.03 -9.78 -21.78
C PRO A 181 24.34 -9.22 -21.22
N LEU A 182 25.06 -9.94 -20.35
CA LEU A 182 26.35 -9.50 -19.81
C LEU A 182 27.40 -9.38 -20.92
N ALA A 183 27.34 -10.21 -21.97
CA ALA A 183 28.26 -10.09 -23.11
C ALA A 183 28.10 -8.74 -23.83
N LEU A 184 26.86 -8.22 -23.92
CA LEU A 184 26.56 -6.92 -24.52
C LEU A 184 27.03 -5.74 -23.65
N ALA A 185 27.10 -5.93 -22.32
CA ALA A 185 27.69 -4.95 -21.40
C ALA A 185 29.24 -4.91 -21.47
N LEU A 186 29.86 -6.01 -21.93
CA LEU A 186 31.30 -6.13 -22.12
C LEU A 186 31.73 -5.64 -23.51
N GLU A 187 31.02 -6.07 -24.55
CA GLU A 187 31.29 -5.75 -25.95
C GLU A 187 29.98 -5.39 -26.69
N PRO A 188 29.65 -4.09 -26.81
CA PRO A 188 28.44 -3.62 -27.48
C PRO A 188 28.32 -4.06 -28.94
N ARG A 189 29.45 -4.24 -29.64
CA ARG A 189 29.50 -4.63 -31.06
C ARG A 189 28.93 -6.02 -31.34
N LEU A 190 28.65 -6.83 -30.31
CA LEU A 190 27.95 -8.10 -30.43
C LEU A 190 26.43 -7.95 -30.61
N LEU A 191 25.83 -6.77 -30.34
CA LEU A 191 24.39 -6.56 -30.37
C LEU A 191 23.73 -6.89 -31.73
N PRO A 192 24.24 -6.43 -32.90
CA PRO A 192 23.62 -6.73 -34.19
C PRO A 192 23.53 -8.23 -34.48
N TYR A 193 24.58 -8.98 -34.14
CA TYR A 193 24.65 -10.43 -34.32
C TYR A 193 23.75 -11.19 -33.32
N ALA A 194 23.56 -10.65 -32.12
CA ALA A 194 22.58 -11.18 -31.18
C ALA A 194 21.15 -10.99 -31.70
N VAL A 195 20.82 -9.80 -32.21
CA VAL A 195 19.49 -9.47 -32.75
C VAL A 195 19.18 -10.29 -34.00
N SER A 196 20.15 -10.50 -34.92
CA SER A 196 19.95 -11.39 -36.09
C SER A 196 19.64 -12.83 -35.69
N ASN A 197 20.13 -13.29 -34.52
CA ASN A 197 19.85 -14.62 -33.97
C ASN A 197 18.54 -14.68 -33.15
N GLY A 198 17.72 -13.63 -33.19
CA GLY A 198 16.44 -13.57 -32.48
C GLY A 198 16.53 -13.16 -31.00
N PHE A 199 17.60 -12.50 -30.57
CA PHE A 199 17.63 -11.84 -29.27
C PHE A 199 16.73 -10.59 -29.28
N PHE A 200 15.73 -10.57 -28.40
CA PHE A 200 14.86 -9.41 -28.22
C PHE A 200 15.27 -8.62 -26.97
N MET A 201 15.48 -7.31 -27.13
CA MET A 201 15.85 -6.42 -26.04
C MET A 201 14.60 -5.90 -25.32
N ASP A 202 14.43 -6.29 -24.06
CA ASP A 202 13.39 -5.71 -23.18
C ASP A 202 13.96 -4.58 -22.29
N SER A 203 13.09 -3.84 -21.62
CA SER A 203 13.49 -2.74 -20.74
C SER A 203 14.29 -3.20 -19.51
N LYS A 204 14.17 -4.47 -19.11
CA LYS A 204 14.87 -5.04 -17.95
C LYS A 204 16.30 -5.41 -18.32
N TYR A 205 16.51 -6.10 -19.43
CA TYR A 205 17.81 -6.41 -20.01
C TYR A 205 18.57 -5.13 -20.36
N ARG A 206 17.92 -4.13 -20.96
CA ARG A 206 18.53 -2.82 -21.18
C ARG A 206 19.06 -2.19 -19.89
N ASN A 207 18.23 -2.13 -18.84
CA ASN A 207 18.67 -1.59 -17.55
C ASN A 207 19.82 -2.42 -16.94
N PHE A 208 19.74 -3.76 -16.98
CA PHE A 208 20.80 -4.65 -16.52
C PHE A 208 22.13 -4.46 -17.27
N ILE A 209 22.10 -4.31 -18.59
CA ILE A 209 23.28 -4.04 -19.42
C ILE A 209 23.96 -2.74 -18.96
N PHE A 210 23.20 -1.64 -18.84
CA PHE A 210 23.76 -0.38 -18.38
C PHE A 210 24.26 -0.46 -16.92
N ARG A 211 23.54 -1.14 -16.02
CA ARG A 211 24.02 -1.40 -14.65
C ARG A 211 25.40 -2.07 -14.65
N LYS A 212 25.61 -3.08 -15.51
CA LYS A 212 26.87 -3.81 -15.69
C LYS A 212 27.97 -3.04 -16.44
N MET A 213 27.61 -2.04 -17.25
CA MET A 213 28.57 -1.09 -17.81
C MET A 213 29.12 -0.14 -16.73
N PHE A 214 28.25 0.38 -15.85
CA PHE A 214 28.62 1.28 -14.75
C PHE A 214 29.16 0.56 -13.50
N GLU A 215 29.13 -0.78 -13.44
CA GLU A 215 29.65 -1.57 -12.32
C GLU A 215 31.14 -1.27 -12.06
N LYS A 216 31.51 -1.13 -10.78
CA LYS A 216 32.89 -0.82 -10.36
C LYS A 216 33.84 -1.98 -10.65
N VAL A 217 34.69 -1.83 -11.65
CA VAL A 217 35.74 -2.80 -12.03
C VAL A 217 37.10 -2.09 -12.02
N SER A 218 38.08 -2.63 -11.29
CA SER A 218 39.38 -1.96 -11.02
C SER A 218 40.22 -1.61 -12.25
N GLU A 219 40.01 -2.30 -13.38
CA GLU A 219 40.79 -2.11 -14.62
C GLU A 219 40.06 -1.28 -15.69
N ARG A 220 38.79 -0.91 -15.49
CA ARG A 220 37.99 -0.20 -16.51
C ARG A 220 38.13 1.32 -16.37
N SER A 221 38.51 2.01 -17.44
CA SER A 221 38.62 3.48 -17.43
C SER A 221 37.24 4.16 -17.57
N VAL A 222 37.20 5.46 -17.29
CA VAL A 222 35.98 6.27 -17.46
C VAL A 222 35.59 6.34 -18.94
N ASP A 223 36.57 6.52 -19.83
CA ASP A 223 36.34 6.62 -21.27
C ASP A 223 35.85 5.28 -21.87
N ASP A 224 36.27 4.12 -21.35
CA ASP A 224 35.74 2.82 -21.78
C ASP A 224 34.22 2.72 -21.53
N VAL A 225 33.75 3.17 -20.36
CA VAL A 225 32.31 3.19 -20.04
C VAL A 225 31.57 4.14 -20.98
N VAL A 226 32.11 5.34 -21.21
CA VAL A 226 31.51 6.35 -22.09
C VAL A 226 31.44 5.86 -23.54
N ASN A 227 32.51 5.22 -24.03
CA ASN A 227 32.59 4.67 -25.38
C ASN A 227 31.64 3.48 -25.55
N ASN A 228 31.57 2.57 -24.58
CA ASN A 228 30.65 1.43 -24.62
C ASN A 228 29.18 1.88 -24.65
N VAL A 229 28.81 2.88 -23.84
CA VAL A 229 27.46 3.46 -23.85
C VAL A 229 27.16 4.10 -25.21
N LYS A 230 28.06 4.93 -25.74
CA LYS A 230 27.89 5.57 -27.06
C LYS A 230 27.74 4.57 -28.19
N GLU A 231 28.58 3.53 -28.22
CA GLU A 231 28.54 2.51 -29.27
C GLU A 231 27.24 1.71 -29.21
N LEU A 232 26.75 1.37 -28.01
CA LEU A 232 25.47 0.68 -27.84
C LEU A 232 24.29 1.54 -28.34
N CYS A 233 24.26 2.84 -27.99
CA CYS A 233 23.27 3.80 -28.47
C CYS A 233 23.36 4.06 -29.99
N ARG A 234 24.55 3.91 -30.59
CA ARG A 234 24.77 4.03 -32.04
C ARG A 234 24.28 2.81 -32.80
N LEU A 235 24.39 1.63 -32.21
CA LEU A 235 24.00 0.35 -32.81
C LEU A 235 22.47 0.12 -32.77
N ASP A 236 21.80 0.61 -31.72
CA ASP A 236 20.35 0.49 -31.56
C ASP A 236 19.75 1.75 -30.88
N PRO A 237 18.90 2.53 -31.59
CA PRO A 237 18.26 3.72 -31.03
C PRO A 237 17.34 3.48 -29.82
N THR A 238 16.93 2.24 -29.55
CA THR A 238 16.14 1.89 -28.36
C THR A 238 17.00 1.76 -27.09
N MET A 239 18.33 1.70 -27.25
CA MET A 239 19.30 1.64 -26.18
C MET A 239 19.65 3.04 -25.69
N TYR A 240 19.28 3.34 -24.45
CA TYR A 240 19.64 4.57 -23.75
C TYR A 240 19.75 4.31 -22.25
N VAL A 241 20.62 5.05 -21.57
CA VAL A 241 20.71 5.07 -20.11
C VAL A 241 19.38 5.61 -19.57
N SER A 242 18.67 4.84 -18.74
CA SER A 242 17.40 5.25 -18.14
C SER A 242 17.60 6.11 -16.89
N ARG A 243 16.57 6.88 -16.51
CA ARG A 243 16.58 7.65 -15.25
C ARG A 243 16.74 6.74 -14.03
N THR A 244 16.25 5.51 -14.13
CA THR A 244 16.40 4.46 -13.11
C THR A 244 17.88 4.13 -12.88
N VAL A 245 18.62 3.75 -13.94
CA VAL A 245 20.04 3.37 -13.81
C VAL A 245 20.91 4.58 -13.45
N ALA A 246 20.61 5.77 -13.99
CA ALA A 246 21.34 6.98 -13.61
C ALA A 246 21.16 7.34 -12.13
N ALA A 247 19.95 7.18 -11.57
CA ALA A 247 19.71 7.36 -10.14
C ALA A 247 20.48 6.34 -9.28
N GLU A 248 20.49 5.07 -9.68
CA GLU A 248 21.26 4.00 -9.03
C GLU A 248 22.78 4.30 -9.00
N VAL A 249 23.32 4.85 -10.09
CA VAL A 249 24.72 5.31 -10.18
C VAL A 249 24.96 6.53 -9.29
N CYS A 250 24.03 7.50 -9.27
CA CYS A 250 24.11 8.67 -8.38
C CYS A 250 24.13 8.26 -6.89
N MET A 251 23.34 7.26 -6.49
CA MET A 251 23.34 6.74 -5.11
C MET A 251 24.66 6.08 -4.69
N GLU A 252 25.51 5.70 -5.65
CA GLU A 252 26.87 5.21 -5.39
C GLU A 252 27.99 6.22 -5.70
N ALA A 253 27.68 7.49 -5.98
CA ALA A 253 28.65 8.47 -6.50
C ALA A 253 30.00 8.52 -5.75
N LYS A 254 29.99 8.38 -4.43
CA LYS A 254 31.19 8.35 -3.57
C LYS A 254 31.92 6.99 -3.58
N TYR A 255 31.19 5.87 -3.67
CA TYR A 255 31.77 4.51 -3.66
C TYR A 255 32.26 4.08 -5.04
N ASN A 256 31.60 4.56 -6.11
CA ASN A 256 31.86 4.28 -7.51
C ASN A 256 32.12 5.58 -8.30
N ALA A 257 33.19 6.28 -7.93
CA ALA A 257 33.59 7.53 -8.56
C ALA A 257 33.81 7.41 -10.08
N HIS A 258 34.24 6.24 -10.59
CA HIS A 258 34.43 5.99 -12.02
C HIS A 258 33.10 5.98 -12.79
N GLY A 259 32.11 5.20 -12.32
CA GLY A 259 30.79 5.15 -12.95
C GLY A 259 30.08 6.51 -12.91
N TYR A 260 30.22 7.24 -11.80
CA TYR A 260 29.66 8.59 -11.67
C TYR A 260 30.38 9.64 -12.53
N ALA A 261 31.70 9.56 -12.67
CA ALA A 261 32.46 10.40 -13.61
C ALA A 261 32.03 10.16 -15.06
N ALA A 262 31.83 8.89 -15.46
CA ALA A 262 31.34 8.53 -16.79
C ALA A 262 29.94 9.09 -17.05
N LEU A 263 29.03 9.00 -16.06
CA LEU A 263 27.69 9.60 -16.15
C LEU A 263 27.74 11.13 -16.33
N LYS A 264 28.63 11.82 -15.60
CA LYS A 264 28.86 13.28 -15.78
C LYS A 264 29.43 13.62 -17.16
N GLN A 265 30.31 12.79 -17.71
CA GLN A 265 30.88 12.96 -19.06
C GLN A 265 29.84 12.70 -20.17
N LEU A 266 28.95 11.72 -19.99
CA LEU A 266 27.81 11.47 -20.88
C LEU A 266 26.82 12.64 -20.88
N ASN A 267 26.52 13.23 -19.72
CA ASN A 267 25.69 14.43 -19.62
C ASN A 267 26.33 15.62 -20.36
N LYS A 268 27.61 15.92 -20.09
CA LYS A 268 28.36 17.02 -20.74
C LYS A 268 28.47 16.88 -22.27
N SER A 269 28.40 15.64 -22.77
CA SER A 269 28.48 15.35 -24.21
C SER A 269 27.11 15.15 -24.88
N GLY A 270 26.00 15.40 -24.17
CA GLY A 270 24.64 15.32 -24.73
C GLY A 270 24.14 13.92 -25.05
N ASN A 271 24.75 12.86 -24.47
CA ASN A 271 24.41 11.46 -24.74
C ASN A 271 23.34 10.89 -23.80
N LEU A 272 22.68 11.72 -22.99
CA LEU A 272 21.57 11.35 -22.11
C LEU A 272 20.26 11.95 -22.66
N LEU A 273 19.17 11.18 -22.59
CA LEU A 273 17.83 11.64 -23.00
C LEU A 273 17.13 12.53 -21.93
N PHE A 274 17.84 12.91 -20.88
CA PHE A 274 17.39 13.76 -19.80
C PHE A 274 18.57 14.57 -19.25
N ASP A 275 18.25 15.68 -18.60
CA ASP A 275 19.23 16.50 -17.89
C ASP A 275 19.57 15.88 -16.52
N LEU A 276 20.87 15.65 -16.26
CA LEU A 276 21.36 15.07 -15.01
C LEU A 276 21.09 15.94 -13.76
N PRO A 277 21.33 17.27 -13.75
CA PRO A 277 20.88 18.15 -12.67
C PRO A 277 19.40 17.96 -12.29
N THR A 278 18.51 17.96 -13.29
CA THR A 278 17.06 17.75 -13.09
C THR A 278 16.76 16.36 -12.51
N LEU A 279 17.50 15.31 -12.90
CA LEU A 279 17.39 13.98 -12.30
C LEU A 279 17.85 13.98 -10.84
N VAL A 280 18.97 14.64 -10.53
CA VAL A 280 19.50 14.73 -9.16
C VAL A 280 18.52 15.48 -8.27
N GLU A 281 17.94 16.59 -8.73
CA GLU A 281 16.89 17.30 -8.00
C GLU A 281 15.67 16.41 -7.70
N ASP A 282 15.12 15.72 -8.72
CA ASP A 282 13.99 14.78 -8.53
C ASP A 282 14.37 13.64 -7.56
N LEU A 283 15.61 13.12 -7.61
CA LEU A 283 16.12 12.08 -6.71
C LEU A 283 16.22 12.57 -5.26
N LEU A 284 16.80 13.75 -5.02
CA LEU A 284 16.91 14.35 -3.69
C LEU A 284 15.53 14.55 -3.06
N LYS A 285 14.52 14.97 -3.83
CA LYS A 285 13.13 15.14 -3.36
C LYS A 285 12.50 13.86 -2.81
N LEU A 286 12.88 12.68 -3.30
CA LEU A 286 12.36 11.40 -2.79
C LEU A 286 12.75 11.15 -1.33
N PHE A 287 13.96 11.55 -0.92
CA PHE A 287 14.49 11.29 0.42
C PHE A 287 13.78 12.05 1.54
N LEU A 288 12.98 13.07 1.20
CA LEU A 288 12.11 13.76 2.16
C LEU A 288 11.11 12.79 2.83
N LYS A 289 10.64 11.79 2.07
CA LYS A 289 9.58 10.87 2.49
C LYS A 289 10.11 9.57 3.08
N THR A 290 11.41 9.28 3.06
CA THR A 290 11.93 7.93 3.39
C THR A 290 12.95 7.92 4.53
N SER A 291 12.89 6.88 5.36
CA SER A 291 13.77 6.66 6.51
C SER A 291 15.24 6.48 6.11
N SER A 292 15.51 6.12 4.85
CA SER A 292 16.84 6.01 4.26
C SER A 292 17.70 7.27 4.44
N ILE A 293 17.10 8.46 4.61
CA ILE A 293 17.80 9.72 4.90
C ILE A 293 18.52 9.75 6.26
N SER A 294 18.14 8.86 7.19
CA SER A 294 18.80 8.69 8.51
C SER A 294 20.07 7.84 8.46
N LEU A 295 20.34 7.15 7.34
CA LEU A 295 21.51 6.31 7.18
C LEU A 295 22.74 7.17 6.79
N PRO A 296 23.88 7.07 7.50
CA PRO A 296 25.07 7.89 7.21
C PRO A 296 25.58 7.76 5.77
N GLN A 297 25.54 6.55 5.22
CA GLN A 297 25.99 6.24 3.84
C GLN A 297 25.14 7.00 2.80
N THR A 298 23.82 7.06 3.01
CA THR A 298 22.90 7.86 2.19
C THR A 298 23.22 9.34 2.34
N GLN A 299 23.37 9.85 3.56
CA GLN A 299 23.66 11.28 3.82
C GLN A 299 24.92 11.75 3.10
N GLU A 300 26.00 10.97 3.14
CA GLU A 300 27.24 11.28 2.42
C GLU A 300 27.06 11.30 0.89
N ALA A 301 26.26 10.39 0.34
CA ALA A 301 25.95 10.37 -1.09
C ALA A 301 25.12 11.61 -1.50
N LEU A 302 24.07 11.93 -0.75
CA LEU A 302 23.20 13.09 -1.01
C LEU A 302 23.98 14.42 -0.93
N GLN A 303 24.86 14.58 0.06
CA GLN A 303 25.73 15.75 0.20
C GLN A 303 26.71 15.89 -0.97
N HIS A 304 27.29 14.78 -1.43
CA HIS A 304 28.18 14.79 -2.60
C HIS A 304 27.43 15.18 -3.88
N LEU A 305 26.23 14.63 -4.10
CA LEU A 305 25.38 14.96 -5.24
C LEU A 305 24.96 16.44 -5.25
N TYR A 306 24.58 17.01 -4.10
CA TYR A 306 24.22 18.42 -3.98
C TYR A 306 25.41 19.38 -4.17
N THR A 307 26.62 18.94 -3.79
CA THR A 307 27.85 19.72 -4.02
C THR A 307 28.17 19.84 -5.51
N ASP A 308 27.94 18.77 -6.27
CA ASP A 308 28.11 18.75 -7.73
C ASP A 308 26.95 19.42 -8.49
N PHE A 309 25.72 19.31 -7.97
CA PHE A 309 24.49 19.82 -8.58
C PHE A 309 23.61 20.56 -7.55
N PRO A 310 23.97 21.81 -7.18
CA PRO A 310 23.19 22.59 -6.22
C PRO A 310 21.84 23.01 -6.82
N SER A 311 20.76 22.81 -6.06
CA SER A 311 19.41 23.26 -6.40
C SER A 311 18.92 24.35 -5.45
N SER A 312 18.07 25.24 -5.99
CA SER A 312 17.34 26.28 -5.24
C SER A 312 15.97 25.83 -4.73
N ASP A 313 15.57 24.58 -4.99
CA ASP A 313 14.28 24.03 -4.57
C ASP A 313 14.18 23.88 -3.05
N SER A 314 13.04 24.28 -2.48
CA SER A 314 12.81 24.31 -1.02
C SER A 314 12.72 22.92 -0.39
N VAL A 315 12.28 21.90 -1.13
CA VAL A 315 12.28 20.51 -0.68
C VAL A 315 13.70 19.96 -0.64
N VAL A 316 14.50 20.23 -1.68
CA VAL A 316 15.92 19.82 -1.70
C VAL A 316 16.70 20.49 -0.58
N ARG A 317 16.47 21.80 -0.33
CA ARG A 317 17.03 22.51 0.82
C ARG A 317 16.69 21.79 2.14
N LEU A 318 15.42 21.44 2.36
CA LEU A 318 14.99 20.74 3.58
C LEU A 318 15.66 19.36 3.71
N VAL A 319 15.78 18.59 2.62
CA VAL A 319 16.49 17.30 2.60
C VAL A 319 17.96 17.48 2.96
N MET A 320 18.66 18.47 2.40
CA MET A 320 20.05 18.76 2.76
C MET A 320 20.20 19.14 4.22
N LEU A 321 19.32 20.00 4.74
CA LEU A 321 19.31 20.36 6.17
C LEU A 321 19.06 19.14 7.06
N MET A 322 18.19 18.21 6.65
CA MET A 322 18.03 16.93 7.37
C MET A 322 19.34 16.15 7.40
N THR A 323 20.11 16.08 6.32
CA THR A 323 21.43 15.41 6.36
C THR A 323 22.38 16.07 7.37
N VAL A 324 22.36 17.41 7.52
CA VAL A 324 23.22 18.11 8.48
C VAL A 324 22.81 17.81 9.92
N PHE A 325 21.51 17.93 10.25
CA PHE A 325 21.00 17.84 11.62
C PHE A 325 20.70 16.40 12.09
N THR A 326 20.57 15.42 11.18
CA THR A 326 20.40 14.00 11.56
C THR A 326 21.70 13.20 11.51
N SER A 327 22.77 13.70 10.87
CA SER A 327 24.06 13.02 10.77
C SER A 327 24.93 13.19 12.03
N GLY A 328 24.98 12.16 12.88
CA GLY A 328 26.02 12.02 13.90
C GLY A 328 25.55 11.62 15.31
N GLY A 329 26.53 11.24 16.13
CA GLY A 329 26.35 10.74 17.50
C GLY A 329 25.97 11.80 18.54
N SER A 330 26.10 11.46 19.81
CA SER A 330 25.58 12.23 20.97
C SER A 330 26.34 13.53 21.31
N GLN A 331 27.21 14.03 20.43
CA GLN A 331 28.04 15.22 20.62
C GLN A 331 28.22 15.94 19.28
N VAL A 332 27.36 16.92 18.99
CA VAL A 332 27.51 17.82 17.81
C VAL A 332 27.40 19.26 18.31
N ASN A 333 28.50 20.00 18.25
CA ASN A 333 28.55 21.40 18.68
C ASN A 333 27.96 22.32 17.60
N THR A 334 27.41 23.47 18.00
CA THR A 334 26.84 24.46 17.05
C THR A 334 27.84 24.91 15.99
N ALA A 335 29.12 25.05 16.33
CA ALA A 335 30.19 25.37 15.39
C ALA A 335 30.34 24.32 14.26
N THR A 336 30.24 23.03 14.58
CA THR A 336 30.32 21.93 13.59
C THR A 336 29.08 21.88 12.68
N ILE A 337 27.93 22.32 13.18
CA ILE A 337 26.72 22.50 12.36
C ILE A 337 26.95 23.64 11.36
N GLN A 338 27.47 24.78 11.83
CA GLN A 338 27.77 25.93 10.98
C GLN A 338 28.80 25.59 9.88
N GLU A 339 29.91 24.94 10.25
CA GLU A 339 30.93 24.47 9.30
C GLU A 339 30.34 23.58 8.18
N ARG A 340 29.40 22.69 8.52
CA ARG A 340 28.69 21.84 7.54
C ARG A 340 27.74 22.64 6.64
N LEU A 341 27.02 23.62 7.19
CA LEU A 341 26.14 24.51 6.42
C LEU A 341 26.96 25.37 5.43
N ASP A 342 28.09 25.91 5.89
CA ASP A 342 29.02 26.71 5.09
C ASP A 342 29.66 25.87 3.98
N THR A 343 30.09 24.63 4.29
CA THR A 343 30.63 23.67 3.31
C THR A 343 29.63 23.36 2.21
N LEU A 344 28.37 23.12 2.57
CA LEU A 344 27.28 22.87 1.62
C LEU A 344 26.73 24.16 0.98
N LYS A 345 27.23 25.34 1.36
CA LYS A 345 26.78 26.66 0.91
C LYS A 345 25.27 26.88 1.08
N ILE A 346 24.68 26.26 2.10
CA ILE A 346 23.26 26.40 2.39
C ILE A 346 23.06 27.76 3.06
N GLY A 347 22.47 28.71 2.32
CA GLY A 347 22.23 30.06 2.81
C GLY A 347 21.42 30.11 4.11
N VAL A 348 21.54 31.24 4.84
CA VAL A 348 21.06 31.46 6.22
C VAL A 348 19.76 30.72 6.55
N LEU A 349 19.75 30.01 7.67
CA LEU A 349 18.58 29.28 8.18
C LEU A 349 17.44 30.22 8.54
N THR A 350 16.22 29.88 8.11
CA THR A 350 14.99 30.59 8.45
C THR A 350 14.23 29.89 9.58
N LYS A 351 13.32 30.62 10.25
CA LYS A 351 12.43 30.03 11.26
C LYS A 351 11.57 28.90 10.67
N THR A 352 11.15 29.04 9.42
CA THR A 352 10.39 28.05 8.65
C THR A 352 11.20 26.79 8.36
N ASP A 353 12.49 26.89 8.03
CA ASP A 353 13.36 25.72 7.86
C ASP A 353 13.42 24.88 9.14
N LEU A 354 13.64 25.53 10.29
CA LEU A 354 13.75 24.84 11.58
C LEU A 354 12.42 24.24 12.06
N HIS A 355 11.30 24.94 11.84
CA HIS A 355 9.96 24.38 12.04
C HIS A 355 9.77 23.11 11.20
N ASN A 356 10.10 23.16 9.90
CA ASN A 356 9.95 22.04 8.98
C ASN A 356 10.86 20.85 9.32
N LEU A 357 12.08 21.11 9.80
CA LEU A 357 12.97 20.08 10.35
C LEU A 357 12.38 19.41 11.59
N LEU A 358 11.83 20.19 12.52
CA LEU A 358 11.26 19.67 13.77
C LEU A 358 10.00 18.83 13.54
N ILE A 359 9.14 19.18 12.57
CA ILE A 359 7.95 18.37 12.26
C ILE A 359 8.28 17.11 11.44
N ASN A 360 9.37 17.07 10.65
CA ASN A 360 9.64 15.94 9.74
C ASN A 360 9.67 14.58 10.49
N PRO A 361 9.04 13.51 9.98
CA PRO A 361 8.86 12.24 10.70
C PRO A 361 10.15 11.57 11.20
N TYR A 362 11.28 11.83 10.55
CA TYR A 362 12.58 11.20 10.83
C TYR A 362 13.45 11.99 11.83
N THR A 363 13.05 13.22 12.19
CA THR A 363 13.75 14.04 13.18
C THR A 363 13.28 13.70 14.60
N GLU A 364 13.98 12.80 15.30
CA GLU A 364 13.74 12.55 16.74
C GLU A 364 14.62 13.41 17.67
N LYS A 365 15.83 13.78 17.24
CA LYS A 365 16.80 14.54 18.03
C LYS A 365 16.56 16.05 17.90
N TYR A 366 15.81 16.63 18.83
CA TYR A 366 15.44 18.06 18.77
C TYR A 366 16.31 19.00 19.61
N ARG A 367 17.00 18.52 20.65
CA ARG A 367 17.72 19.38 21.60
C ARG A 367 18.72 20.31 20.91
N TRP A 368 19.46 19.78 19.93
CA TRP A 368 20.46 20.53 19.16
C TRP A 368 19.82 21.60 18.24
N LEU A 369 18.62 21.35 17.72
CA LEU A 369 17.87 22.35 16.94
C LEU A 369 17.42 23.51 17.85
N ILE A 370 16.91 23.21 19.05
CA ILE A 370 16.54 24.23 20.04
C ILE A 370 17.78 25.00 20.56
N GLU A 371 18.91 24.30 20.79
CA GLU A 371 20.17 24.94 21.19
C GLU A 371 20.71 25.86 20.09
N TYR A 372 20.66 25.43 18.82
CA TYR A 372 21.01 26.25 17.68
C TYR A 372 20.12 27.50 17.56
N MET A 373 18.80 27.35 17.74
CA MET A 373 17.85 28.47 17.80
C MET A 373 18.19 29.47 18.91
N SER A 374 18.58 28.96 20.08
CA SER A 374 18.89 29.78 21.26
C SER A 374 20.24 30.53 21.15
N LYS A 375 21.13 30.13 20.23
CA LYS A 375 22.49 30.69 20.11
C LYS A 375 22.74 31.46 18.79
N GLU A 376 22.31 30.94 17.65
CA GLU A 376 22.72 31.46 16.33
C GLU A 376 21.60 32.13 15.53
N MET A 377 20.32 31.82 15.79
CA MET A 377 19.21 32.47 15.08
C MET A 377 19.00 33.91 15.56
N VAL A 378 18.71 34.82 14.61
CA VAL A 378 18.34 36.21 14.93
C VAL A 378 16.95 36.25 15.57
N SER A 379 16.81 36.96 16.69
CA SER A 379 15.51 37.25 17.32
C SER A 379 14.75 38.33 16.54
N ASP A 380 13.44 38.17 16.34
CA ASP A 380 12.62 39.19 15.68
C ASP A 380 12.39 40.40 16.60
N VAL A 381 12.57 40.22 17.90
CA VAL A 381 12.26 41.21 18.94
C VAL A 381 13.46 42.09 19.28
N THR A 382 14.67 41.51 19.30
CA THR A 382 15.90 42.24 19.68
C THR A 382 16.85 42.51 18.52
N GLY A 383 16.67 41.83 17.37
CA GLY A 383 17.61 41.90 16.24
C GLY A 383 19.00 41.31 16.52
N GLN A 384 19.21 40.71 17.69
CA GLN A 384 20.48 40.11 18.09
C GLN A 384 20.50 38.60 17.81
N LYS A 385 21.70 38.02 17.80
CA LYS A 385 21.89 36.55 17.74
C LYS A 385 21.40 35.90 19.03
N GLY A 386 20.66 34.80 18.87
CA GLY A 386 19.98 34.05 19.93
C GLY A 386 18.52 34.44 20.04
N MET A 387 17.60 33.49 19.81
CA MET A 387 16.18 33.68 20.08
C MET A 387 15.91 33.83 21.58
N THR A 388 14.92 34.66 21.93
CA THR A 388 14.45 34.75 23.31
C THR A 388 13.76 33.46 23.76
N ALA A 389 13.78 33.17 25.06
CA ALA A 389 13.09 32.01 25.62
C ALA A 389 11.57 32.00 25.32
N ALA A 390 10.96 33.17 25.13
CA ALA A 390 9.56 33.32 24.70
C ALA A 390 9.35 32.89 23.24
N GLU A 391 10.22 33.31 22.30
CA GLU A 391 10.17 32.86 20.89
C GLU A 391 10.38 31.35 20.78
N VAL A 392 11.35 30.79 21.49
CA VAL A 392 11.59 29.32 21.54
C VAL A 392 10.34 28.61 22.08
N THR A 393 9.73 29.13 23.14
CA THR A 393 8.49 28.57 23.73
C THR A 393 7.33 28.60 22.74
N ALA A 394 7.18 29.67 21.94
CA ALA A 394 6.13 29.77 20.92
C ALA A 394 6.32 28.74 19.80
N ILE A 395 7.53 28.59 19.28
CA ILE A 395 7.83 27.60 18.23
C ILE A 395 7.66 26.16 18.76
N VAL A 396 8.06 25.89 20.01
CA VAL A 396 7.82 24.58 20.65
C VAL A 396 6.32 24.28 20.76
N GLN A 397 5.46 25.27 21.04
CA GLN A 397 4.00 25.07 21.05
C GLN A 397 3.43 24.79 19.65
N GLU A 398 3.88 25.50 18.62
CA GLU A 398 3.43 25.27 17.23
C GLU A 398 3.86 23.88 16.73
N VAL A 399 5.13 23.54 16.92
CA VAL A 399 5.69 22.21 16.61
C VAL A 399 4.96 21.12 17.39
N THR A 400 4.61 21.33 18.66
CA THR A 400 3.81 20.38 19.46
C THR A 400 2.47 20.08 18.80
N ILE A 401 1.75 21.11 18.36
CA ILE A 401 0.43 20.97 17.73
C ILE A 401 0.55 20.18 16.42
N ARG A 402 1.54 20.47 15.57
CA ARG A 402 1.75 19.74 14.31
C ARG A 402 2.23 18.31 14.53
N CYS A 403 3.11 18.08 15.51
CA CYS A 403 3.57 16.74 15.89
C CYS A 403 2.45 15.84 16.45
N MET A 404 1.33 16.40 16.96
CA MET A 404 0.16 15.59 17.34
C MET A 404 -0.54 14.93 16.14
N GLU A 405 -0.45 15.53 14.95
CA GLU A 405 -1.01 14.97 13.70
C GLU A 405 -0.10 13.86 13.10
N ILE A 406 1.17 13.79 13.50
CA ILE A 406 2.20 12.93 12.90
C ILE A 406 2.42 11.67 13.75
N GLU A 407 2.05 10.51 13.21
CA GLU A 407 1.94 9.26 13.95
C GLU A 407 3.22 8.85 14.71
N SER A 408 4.41 9.02 14.12
CA SER A 408 5.69 8.54 14.70
C SER A 408 6.29 9.41 15.82
N LYS A 409 5.73 10.60 16.11
CA LYS A 409 6.38 11.63 16.94
C LYS A 409 6.28 11.44 18.46
N GLY A 410 5.76 10.33 18.97
CA GLY A 410 5.48 10.14 20.40
C GLY A 410 6.70 10.31 21.32
N LYS A 411 7.89 9.86 20.90
CA LYS A 411 9.13 10.01 21.70
C LYS A 411 9.57 11.46 21.85
N MET A 412 9.44 12.23 20.78
CA MET A 412 9.78 13.65 20.75
C MET A 412 8.83 14.44 21.66
N LEU A 413 7.52 14.20 21.52
CA LEU A 413 6.50 14.85 22.35
C LEU A 413 6.63 14.49 23.83
N LYS A 414 6.97 13.23 24.17
CA LYS A 414 7.23 12.83 25.55
C LYS A 414 8.33 13.69 26.19
N LYS A 415 9.51 13.76 25.57
CA LYS A 415 10.65 14.51 26.10
C LYS A 415 10.40 16.03 26.10
N LEU A 416 9.73 16.56 25.07
CA LEU A 416 9.28 17.96 25.07
C LEU A 416 8.32 18.27 26.21
N CYS A 417 7.45 17.34 26.60
CA CYS A 417 6.54 17.51 27.75
C CYS A 417 7.26 17.39 29.11
N GLU A 418 8.37 16.67 29.17
CA GLU A 418 9.26 16.59 30.35
C GLU A 418 10.10 17.87 30.51
N GLU A 419 10.54 18.49 29.41
CA GLU A 419 11.42 19.67 29.41
C GLU A 419 10.67 21.02 29.40
N PHE A 420 9.49 21.10 28.77
CA PHE A 420 8.73 22.35 28.60
C PHE A 420 7.32 22.24 29.20
N SER A 421 7.09 22.92 30.32
CA SER A 421 5.81 22.90 31.04
C SER A 421 4.60 23.38 30.22
N CYS A 422 4.80 24.20 29.20
CA CYS A 422 3.75 24.70 28.31
C CYS A 422 3.18 23.62 27.36
N VAL A 423 3.94 22.56 27.06
CA VAL A 423 3.59 21.53 26.07
C VAL A 423 2.34 20.76 26.50
N ARG A 424 2.23 20.39 27.79
CA ARG A 424 1.04 19.73 28.34
C ARG A 424 -0.23 20.57 28.14
N GLY A 425 -0.14 21.89 28.35
CA GLY A 425 -1.24 22.83 28.15
C GLY A 425 -1.61 23.00 26.68
N ALA A 426 -0.62 23.09 25.78
CA ALA A 426 -0.85 23.16 24.34
C ALA A 426 -1.56 21.92 23.79
N ILE A 427 -1.16 20.71 24.23
CA ILE A 427 -1.81 19.45 23.86
C ILE A 427 -3.29 19.44 24.29
N ILE A 428 -3.59 19.80 25.54
CA ILE A 428 -4.98 19.85 26.06
C ILE A 428 -5.81 20.85 25.27
N LYS A 429 -5.30 22.08 25.07
CA LYS A 429 -5.99 23.15 24.32
C LYS A 429 -6.27 22.75 22.88
N SER A 430 -5.29 22.15 22.19
CA SER A 430 -5.43 21.70 20.81
C SER A 430 -6.38 20.50 20.67
N ALA A 431 -6.28 19.52 21.57
CA ALA A 431 -7.11 18.31 21.53
C ALA A 431 -8.60 18.63 21.76
N LEU A 432 -8.91 19.45 22.77
CA LEU A 432 -10.29 19.77 23.14
C LEU A 432 -10.87 20.92 22.32
N GLY A 433 -10.08 21.95 21.97
CA GLY A 433 -10.58 23.13 21.27
C GLY A 433 -10.56 23.03 19.73
N THR A 434 -9.62 22.28 19.14
CA THR A 434 -9.43 22.23 17.66
C THR A 434 -9.70 20.86 17.05
N HIS A 435 -9.53 19.79 17.83
CA HIS A 435 -9.63 18.41 17.34
C HIS A 435 -10.86 17.64 17.86
N GLN A 436 -11.72 18.23 18.68
CA GLN A 436 -12.94 17.56 19.10
C GLN A 436 -13.93 17.44 17.93
N VAL A 437 -14.38 16.22 17.64
CA VAL A 437 -15.32 15.94 16.54
C VAL A 437 -16.73 15.76 17.10
N HIS A 438 -17.67 16.62 16.68
CA HIS A 438 -19.10 16.44 16.90
C HIS A 438 -19.76 15.82 15.67
N VAL A 439 -20.86 15.09 15.89
CA VAL A 439 -21.56 14.37 14.80
C VAL A 439 -22.18 15.35 13.79
N ALA A 440 -22.59 16.54 14.24
CA ALA A 440 -23.21 17.57 13.40
C ALA A 440 -22.23 18.15 12.36
N ASP A 441 -20.97 18.39 12.77
CA ASP A 441 -19.95 19.11 11.98
C ASP A 441 -19.37 18.25 10.85
N LEU A 442 -19.68 16.95 10.83
CA LEU A 442 -19.20 16.03 9.79
C LEU A 442 -20.05 16.13 8.50
N PRO A 443 -19.42 16.05 7.31
CA PRO A 443 -20.14 16.03 6.04
C PRO A 443 -20.97 14.75 5.86
N GLU A 444 -22.21 14.88 5.39
CA GLU A 444 -23.07 13.73 5.14
C GLU A 444 -22.62 12.93 3.90
N GLY A 445 -22.41 11.63 4.07
CA GLY A 445 -22.15 10.71 2.97
C GLY A 445 -20.74 10.77 2.36
N CYS A 446 -19.82 11.57 2.92
CA CYS A 446 -18.45 11.66 2.43
C CYS A 446 -17.57 10.53 2.99
N SER A 447 -17.45 9.43 2.25
CA SER A 447 -16.55 8.32 2.59
C SER A 447 -15.06 8.64 2.46
N ARG A 448 -14.68 9.84 1.98
CA ARG A 448 -13.29 10.32 1.86
C ARG A 448 -12.84 11.21 3.03
N TYR A 449 -13.69 11.50 4.01
CA TYR A 449 -13.31 12.35 5.15
C TYR A 449 -12.24 11.70 6.04
N HIS A 450 -11.14 12.40 6.31
CA HIS A 450 -10.06 11.95 7.19
C HIS A 450 -9.83 12.91 8.35
N ALA A 451 -9.91 12.40 9.58
CA ALA A 451 -9.62 13.15 10.79
C ALA A 451 -8.11 13.49 10.87
N ARG A 452 -7.72 14.58 11.54
CA ARG A 452 -6.32 15.08 11.53
C ARG A 452 -5.35 14.19 12.31
N LEU A 453 -5.65 13.93 13.58
CA LEU A 453 -4.90 12.99 14.44
C LEU A 453 -5.05 11.54 13.98
N CYS A 454 -4.14 10.65 14.41
CA CYS A 454 -4.19 9.19 14.19
C CYS A 454 -4.26 8.73 12.73
N ARG A 455 -3.79 9.54 11.76
CA ARG A 455 -3.64 9.10 10.36
C ARG A 455 -2.60 7.98 10.27
N SER A 456 -2.83 7.01 9.39
CA SER A 456 -1.90 5.90 9.17
C SER A 456 -1.03 6.13 7.94
N TYR A 457 0.28 5.94 8.08
CA TYR A 457 1.24 6.09 6.96
C TYR A 457 0.91 5.22 5.74
N PHE A 458 0.24 4.07 5.91
CA PHE A 458 -0.10 3.15 4.82
C PHE A 458 -1.15 3.67 3.83
N ARG A 459 -1.86 4.77 4.14
CA ARG A 459 -2.87 5.39 3.26
C ARG A 459 -2.48 6.79 2.75
N ALA A 460 -1.22 7.21 2.93
CA ALA A 460 -0.79 8.58 2.69
C ALA A 460 -0.63 9.02 1.21
N ASN A 461 -0.95 8.15 0.24
CA ASN A 461 -0.75 8.44 -1.19
C ASN A 461 -1.72 9.48 -1.80
N ASP A 462 -2.82 9.82 -1.11
CA ASP A 462 -3.89 10.67 -1.68
C ASP A 462 -3.75 12.18 -1.39
N ASP A 463 -2.92 12.62 -0.42
CA ASP A 463 -2.88 14.02 0.07
C ASP A 463 -1.42 14.57 0.22
N ASP A 464 -0.64 14.51 -0.86
CA ASP A 464 0.76 14.98 -0.90
C ASP A 464 0.92 16.49 -0.57
N GLU A 465 -0.10 17.32 -0.85
CA GLU A 465 -0.11 18.75 -0.53
C GLU A 465 -0.32 19.06 0.96
N TYR A 466 -0.99 18.18 1.71
CA TYR A 466 -1.39 18.49 3.10
C TYR A 466 -0.19 18.50 4.06
N PHE A 467 0.76 17.58 3.85
CA PHE A 467 1.84 17.32 4.81
C PHE A 467 2.68 18.59 5.11
N TRP A 468 2.95 19.40 4.07
CA TRP A 468 3.78 20.59 4.17
C TRP A 468 3.00 21.89 4.30
N ASN A 469 1.87 22.04 3.60
CA ASN A 469 1.21 23.35 3.46
C ASN A 469 0.17 23.66 4.55
N GLY A 470 -0.30 22.67 5.32
CA GLY A 470 -1.18 22.86 6.49
C GLY A 470 -2.56 23.49 6.22
N ARG A 471 -2.89 23.80 4.97
CA ARG A 471 -4.21 24.30 4.57
C ARG A 471 -5.19 23.13 4.41
N PRO A 472 -6.46 23.28 4.86
CA PRO A 472 -7.49 22.31 4.51
C PRO A 472 -7.63 22.27 2.99
N ASN A 473 -7.86 21.08 2.46
CA ASN A 473 -8.08 20.87 1.03
C ASN A 473 -9.22 21.81 0.58
N ARG A 474 -8.97 22.58 -0.49
CA ARG A 474 -9.90 23.58 -1.02
C ARG A 474 -11.21 22.86 -1.32
N GLU A 475 -12.36 23.49 -1.08
CA GLU A 475 -13.67 22.86 -1.27
C GLU A 475 -13.72 22.12 -2.62
N VAL A 476 -13.77 20.78 -2.57
CA VAL A 476 -13.93 19.96 -3.78
C VAL A 476 -15.35 20.15 -4.25
N THR A 477 -15.56 21.25 -4.97
CA THR A 477 -16.83 21.51 -5.64
C THR A 477 -17.14 20.34 -6.56
N SER A 478 -18.41 19.97 -6.66
CA SER A 478 -18.86 18.72 -7.28
C SER A 478 -18.60 18.58 -8.79
N ARG A 479 -17.84 19.49 -9.40
CA ARG A 479 -17.49 19.49 -10.83
C ARG A 479 -16.29 18.61 -11.17
N ASP A 480 -15.32 18.45 -10.27
CA ASP A 480 -14.12 17.65 -10.53
C ASP A 480 -14.33 16.13 -10.33
N ALA A 481 -15.53 15.73 -9.91
CA ALA A 481 -15.89 14.34 -9.63
C ALA A 481 -16.15 13.47 -10.88
N HIS A 482 -16.17 14.06 -12.08
CA HIS A 482 -16.56 13.36 -13.31
C HIS A 482 -15.39 12.84 -14.18
N ASP A 483 -14.14 13.24 -13.91
CA ASP A 483 -13.01 13.00 -14.83
C ASP A 483 -11.93 12.02 -14.29
N LYS A 484 -12.28 11.20 -13.29
CA LYS A 484 -11.42 10.07 -12.86
C LYS A 484 -12.23 8.79 -12.78
N GLY A 485 -12.06 7.96 -13.80
CA GLY A 485 -12.81 6.71 -14.00
C GLY A 485 -12.67 5.74 -12.82
N TYR A 486 -13.81 5.18 -12.40
CA TYR A 486 -13.85 4.14 -11.39
C TYR A 486 -13.34 2.81 -11.96
N LEU A 487 -12.09 2.45 -11.64
CA LEU A 487 -11.66 1.05 -11.73
C LEU A 487 -12.08 0.32 -10.44
N SER A 488 -13.25 -0.31 -10.50
CA SER A 488 -13.69 -1.25 -9.47
C SER A 488 -12.90 -2.54 -9.60
N SER A 489 -12.21 -2.94 -8.52
CA SER A 489 -11.53 -4.24 -8.45
C SER A 489 -12.56 -5.37 -8.33
N GLU A 490 -12.99 -5.94 -9.45
CA GLU A 490 -13.62 -7.26 -9.52
C GLU A 490 -12.69 -8.27 -10.21
N LEU A 491 -12.68 -9.51 -9.70
CA LEU A 491 -11.76 -10.56 -10.13
C LEU A 491 -12.01 -10.99 -11.58
N ALA A 492 -11.09 -10.66 -12.48
CA ALA A 492 -11.01 -11.25 -13.82
C ALA A 492 -10.04 -12.44 -13.84
N SER A 493 -10.51 -13.59 -14.31
CA SER A 493 -9.69 -14.79 -14.52
C SER A 493 -8.67 -14.56 -15.65
N PRO A 494 -7.39 -14.94 -15.51
CA PRO A 494 -6.39 -14.63 -16.53
C PRO A 494 -6.42 -15.62 -17.70
N SER A 495 -7.00 -15.20 -18.83
CA SER A 495 -6.65 -15.72 -20.15
C SER A 495 -5.41 -14.99 -20.67
N SER A 496 -4.33 -15.71 -20.94
CA SER A 496 -3.09 -15.13 -21.43
C SER A 496 -3.17 -14.81 -22.92
N THR A 497 -3.33 -13.53 -23.25
CA THR A 497 -3.08 -12.97 -24.59
C THR A 497 -2.51 -11.58 -24.42
N GLU A 498 -1.34 -11.32 -25.01
CA GLU A 498 -0.66 -10.02 -24.93
C GLU A 498 -1.33 -9.03 -25.88
N GLU A 499 -2.28 -8.23 -25.38
CA GLU A 499 -2.79 -7.07 -26.13
C GLU A 499 -2.03 -5.79 -25.75
N VAL A 500 -1.59 -5.08 -26.79
CA VAL A 500 -0.82 -3.83 -26.69
C VAL A 500 -1.75 -2.68 -26.28
N GLY A 501 -2.03 -2.59 -24.98
CA GLY A 501 -2.73 -1.47 -24.38
C GLY A 501 -1.87 -0.21 -24.37
N ARG A 502 -2.13 0.72 -25.30
CA ARG A 502 -1.54 2.07 -25.29
C ARG A 502 -2.19 2.93 -24.19
N GLU A 503 -1.77 2.72 -22.95
CA GLU A 503 -1.94 3.74 -21.92
C GLU A 503 -1.18 5.01 -22.31
N THR A 504 -1.72 6.19 -21.99
CA THR A 504 -1.03 7.47 -22.20
C THR A 504 0.06 7.66 -21.15
N VAL A 505 1.16 6.92 -21.31
CA VAL A 505 2.34 6.98 -20.45
C VAL A 505 2.92 8.40 -20.47
N SER A 506 3.06 9.01 -19.30
CA SER A 506 3.70 10.34 -19.18
C SER A 506 5.14 10.27 -19.69
N PRO A 507 5.67 11.29 -20.40
CA PRO A 507 7.06 11.28 -20.89
C PRO A 507 8.10 10.98 -19.81
N ARG A 508 7.80 11.33 -18.55
CA ARG A 508 8.65 11.03 -17.38
C ARG A 508 8.69 9.53 -17.01
N GLN A 509 7.65 8.76 -17.30
CA GLN A 509 7.59 7.31 -17.10
C GLN A 509 8.30 6.54 -18.24
N VAL A 510 8.27 7.07 -19.48
CA VAL A 510 8.94 6.45 -20.65
C VAL A 510 10.46 6.30 -20.43
N LEU A 511 11.09 7.24 -19.73
CA LEU A 511 12.53 7.20 -19.42
C LEU A 511 12.87 6.42 -18.14
N GLY A 512 11.89 5.78 -17.49
CA GLY A 512 12.05 5.01 -16.26
C GLY A 512 11.80 5.81 -14.98
N GLN A 513 11.37 5.11 -13.92
CA GLN A 513 11.14 5.70 -12.59
C GLN A 513 12.47 5.89 -11.84
N ILE A 514 12.57 6.94 -11.03
CA ILE A 514 13.74 7.19 -10.18
C ILE A 514 13.58 6.37 -8.89
N GLY A 515 14.58 5.54 -8.58
CA GLY A 515 14.67 4.76 -7.35
C GLY A 515 15.71 5.32 -6.37
N GLN A 516 15.68 4.84 -5.13
CA GLN A 516 16.66 5.16 -4.08
C GLN A 516 17.73 4.07 -3.88
N GLU A 517 17.57 2.91 -4.51
CA GLU A 517 18.48 1.77 -4.35
C GLU A 517 19.83 2.05 -5.02
N PRO A 518 20.96 1.70 -4.39
CA PRO A 518 22.28 1.84 -5.00
C PRO A 518 22.52 0.77 -6.09
N LEU A 519 23.33 1.13 -7.09
CA LEU A 519 23.68 0.28 -8.24
C LEU A 519 24.05 -1.16 -7.86
N SER A 520 24.92 -1.37 -6.87
CA SER A 520 25.37 -2.69 -6.42
C SER A 520 24.25 -3.51 -5.78
N ALA A 521 23.26 -2.87 -5.14
CA ALA A 521 22.10 -3.57 -4.61
C ALA A 521 21.20 -4.07 -5.76
N MET A 522 20.98 -3.23 -6.78
CA MET A 522 20.18 -3.62 -7.95
C MET A 522 20.87 -4.69 -8.80
N ILE A 523 22.19 -4.60 -9.00
CA ILE A 523 22.99 -5.66 -9.62
C ILE A 523 22.84 -6.98 -8.85
N ARG A 524 22.97 -6.95 -7.52
CA ARG A 524 22.78 -8.15 -6.69
C ARG A 524 21.35 -8.69 -6.78
N GLN A 525 20.33 -7.83 -6.85
CA GLN A 525 18.94 -8.30 -7.04
C GLN A 525 18.77 -8.97 -8.41
N ASP A 526 19.33 -8.42 -9.48
CA ASP A 526 19.30 -9.03 -10.82
C ASP A 526 20.04 -10.39 -10.83
N GLU A 527 21.20 -10.50 -10.17
CA GLU A 527 21.98 -11.75 -10.04
C GLU A 527 21.34 -12.79 -9.11
N LEU A 528 20.71 -12.35 -8.02
CA LEU A 528 20.05 -13.22 -7.04
C LEU A 528 18.65 -13.67 -7.47
N THR A 529 18.00 -12.94 -8.38
CA THR A 529 16.68 -13.31 -8.93
C THR A 529 16.81 -14.67 -9.63
N PRO A 530 16.27 -15.77 -9.07
CA PRO A 530 16.54 -17.07 -9.66
C PRO A 530 15.71 -17.21 -10.94
N ALA A 531 16.34 -17.66 -12.03
CA ALA A 531 15.65 -18.28 -13.17
C ALA A 531 14.89 -19.58 -12.79
N ARG A 532 14.73 -19.85 -11.49
CA ARG A 532 14.19 -21.07 -10.87
C ARG A 532 13.14 -20.78 -9.81
N SER A 533 12.27 -19.79 -10.00
CA SER A 533 11.02 -19.76 -9.23
C SER A 533 10.10 -20.90 -9.70
N ARG A 534 10.24 -22.08 -9.09
CA ARG A 534 9.36 -23.25 -9.34
C ARG A 534 7.95 -23.10 -8.78
N ARG A 535 7.65 -21.98 -8.11
CA ARG A 535 6.29 -21.53 -7.82
C ARG A 535 6.05 -20.27 -8.66
N ARG A 536 4.95 -20.24 -9.40
CA ARG A 536 4.35 -18.97 -9.82
C ARG A 536 3.79 -18.29 -8.57
N MET A 537 4.68 -17.71 -7.77
CA MET A 537 4.29 -16.58 -6.94
C MET A 537 3.92 -15.50 -7.95
N ILE A 538 2.64 -15.14 -8.00
CA ILE A 538 2.21 -13.89 -8.63
C ILE A 538 2.78 -12.81 -7.72
N PHE A 539 4.03 -12.44 -7.99
CA PHE A 539 4.53 -11.13 -7.61
C PHE A 539 3.90 -10.14 -8.58
N ASP A 540 2.64 -9.77 -8.29
CA ASP A 540 2.36 -8.34 -8.23
C ASP A 540 3.49 -7.71 -7.41
N ALA A 541 3.97 -6.55 -7.84
CA ALA A 541 5.17 -5.93 -7.27
C ALA A 541 4.92 -5.44 -5.83
N ILE A 542 4.86 -6.38 -4.88
CA ILE A 542 5.15 -6.17 -3.46
C ILE A 542 6.61 -5.75 -3.46
N PRO A 543 6.94 -4.48 -3.12
CA PRO A 543 8.33 -4.07 -3.03
C PRO A 543 9.01 -4.96 -1.98
N ALA A 544 10.11 -5.61 -2.36
CA ALA A 544 10.79 -6.57 -1.48
C ALA A 544 11.34 -5.89 -0.21
N THR A 545 11.52 -4.57 -0.25
CA THR A 545 11.65 -3.68 0.90
C THR A 545 10.26 -3.30 1.42
N PRO A 546 9.94 -3.50 2.73
CA PRO A 546 8.75 -2.88 3.30
C PRO A 546 8.79 -1.36 3.06
N PRO A 547 7.63 -0.68 2.94
CA PRO A 547 7.60 0.74 2.59
C PRO A 547 8.51 1.55 3.52
N THR A 548 9.60 2.12 2.98
CA THR A 548 10.65 2.82 3.75
C THR A 548 10.18 4.14 4.36
N TYR A 549 8.88 4.37 4.43
CA TYR A 549 8.22 5.55 4.99
C TYR A 549 8.06 5.49 6.53
N ILE A 550 8.50 4.39 7.17
CA ILE A 550 8.29 4.16 8.61
C ILE A 550 9.63 4.20 9.36
N PRO A 551 9.79 5.06 10.39
CA PRO A 551 10.98 5.06 11.25
C PRO A 551 11.13 3.74 12.02
N HIS A 552 12.35 3.20 12.07
CA HIS A 552 12.64 1.88 12.63
C HIS A 552 12.32 1.70 14.14
N ASP A 553 12.19 2.78 14.89
CA ASP A 553 11.98 2.76 16.34
C ASP A 553 10.89 3.77 16.76
N GLN A 554 9.74 3.74 16.09
CA GLN A 554 8.65 4.69 16.35
C GLN A 554 7.86 4.40 17.64
N MET A 555 7.51 5.47 18.38
CA MET A 555 6.42 5.43 19.36
C MET A 555 5.22 6.19 18.81
N HIS A 556 4.10 5.50 18.58
CA HIS A 556 2.87 6.13 18.11
C HIS A 556 2.41 7.22 19.10
N VAL A 557 2.11 8.42 18.61
CA VAL A 557 1.62 9.53 19.45
C VAL A 557 0.39 9.12 20.27
N ALA A 558 -0.58 8.43 19.65
CA ALA A 558 -1.77 7.93 20.35
C ALA A 558 -1.44 6.96 21.50
N LYS A 559 -0.41 6.10 21.33
CA LYS A 559 0.06 5.18 22.38
C LYS A 559 0.67 5.93 23.56
N TRP A 560 1.44 6.99 23.28
CA TRP A 560 2.01 7.86 24.31
C TRP A 560 0.93 8.68 25.05
N ILE A 561 0.02 9.34 24.33
CA ILE A 561 -1.09 10.11 24.90
C ILE A 561 -1.92 9.22 25.85
N LYS A 562 -2.24 7.98 25.44
CA LYS A 562 -2.95 7.01 26.28
C LYS A 562 -2.18 6.66 27.56
N ALA A 563 -0.85 6.60 27.52
CA ALA A 563 -0.02 6.32 28.69
C ALA A 563 0.11 7.54 29.63
N GLU A 564 0.16 8.76 29.07
CA GLU A 564 0.35 10.02 29.81
C GLU A 564 -0.93 10.54 30.47
N PHE A 565 -2.07 10.45 29.77
CA PHE A 565 -3.36 10.94 30.25
C PHE A 565 -4.29 9.83 30.76
N GLY A 566 -3.96 8.56 30.47
CA GLY A 566 -4.77 7.40 30.84
C GLY A 566 -5.96 7.14 29.89
N PRO A 567 -6.59 5.96 29.99
CA PRO A 567 -7.63 5.52 29.07
C PRO A 567 -8.99 6.22 29.23
N ARG A 568 -9.24 6.91 30.37
CA ARG A 568 -10.50 7.60 30.69
C ARG A 568 -10.39 9.13 30.70
N SER A 569 -9.34 9.70 30.10
CA SER A 569 -9.22 11.17 29.93
C SER A 569 -9.88 11.64 28.63
N SER A 570 -10.41 12.86 28.65
CA SER A 570 -11.00 13.52 27.49
C SER A 570 -10.05 13.65 26.30
N VAL A 571 -8.75 13.89 26.53
CA VAL A 571 -7.74 13.95 25.45
C VAL A 571 -7.63 12.60 24.73
N THR A 572 -7.56 11.50 25.48
CA THR A 572 -7.46 10.14 24.92
C THR A 572 -8.72 9.75 24.11
N ALA A 573 -9.91 10.20 24.54
CA ALA A 573 -11.17 9.96 23.83
C ALA A 573 -11.23 10.65 22.45
N VAL A 574 -10.63 11.84 22.31
CA VAL A 574 -10.49 12.52 21.00
C VAL A 574 -9.59 11.71 20.06
N PHE A 575 -8.41 11.28 20.54
CA PHE A 575 -7.49 10.44 19.76
C PHE A 575 -8.13 9.09 19.34
N MET A 576 -8.93 8.46 20.22
CA MET A 576 -9.67 7.23 19.88
C MET A 576 -10.72 7.46 18.78
N THR A 577 -11.48 8.56 18.89
CA THR A 577 -12.48 8.92 17.87
C THR A 577 -11.84 9.16 16.50
N HIS A 578 -10.67 9.80 16.47
CA HIS A 578 -9.86 9.97 15.26
C HIS A 578 -9.32 8.64 14.69
N ALA A 579 -8.83 7.73 15.55
CA ALA A 579 -8.34 6.43 15.13
C ALA A 579 -9.44 5.55 14.49
N ILE A 580 -10.67 5.64 15.00
CA ILE A 580 -11.85 4.98 14.43
C ILE A 580 -12.21 5.57 13.06
N ILE A 581 -12.25 6.91 12.92
CA ILE A 581 -12.55 7.56 11.63
C ILE A 581 -11.52 7.17 10.56
N ASN A 582 -10.23 7.14 10.93
CA ASN A 582 -9.12 6.89 10.01
C ASN A 582 -8.80 5.39 9.82
N GLU A 583 -9.55 4.48 10.46
CA GLU A 583 -9.33 3.02 10.41
C GLU A 583 -7.88 2.61 10.74
N ASN A 584 -7.23 3.30 11.68
CA ASN A 584 -5.84 3.03 12.05
C ASN A 584 -5.76 1.73 12.88
N SER A 585 -5.60 0.61 12.18
CA SER A 585 -5.54 -0.72 12.77
C SER A 585 -4.45 -0.84 13.83
N VAL A 586 -3.28 -0.22 13.65
CA VAL A 586 -2.18 -0.29 14.63
C VAL A 586 -2.60 0.35 15.96
N VAL A 587 -3.23 1.53 15.94
CA VAL A 587 -3.73 2.20 17.15
C VAL A 587 -4.91 1.44 17.77
N LEU A 588 -5.79 0.87 16.95
CA LEU A 588 -6.94 0.07 17.41
C LEU A 588 -6.52 -1.31 17.98
N LEU A 589 -5.42 -1.89 17.50
CA LEU A 589 -4.83 -3.16 17.96
C LEU A 589 -3.86 -2.98 19.14
N LEU A 590 -3.46 -1.75 19.50
CA LEU A 590 -2.50 -1.46 20.58
C LEU A 590 -3.09 -1.56 22.01
N THR A 591 -4.08 -2.44 22.19
CA THR A 591 -4.40 -3.08 23.47
C THR A 591 -3.60 -4.38 23.59
N PRO A 592 -3.07 -4.74 24.78
CA PRO A 592 -1.86 -5.57 24.86
C PRO A 592 -1.98 -6.97 24.23
N SER A 593 -0.89 -7.35 23.53
CA SER A 593 -0.48 -8.70 23.12
C SER A 593 -1.48 -9.56 22.32
N GLN A 594 -1.40 -9.45 21.00
CA GLN A 594 -1.37 -10.62 20.10
C GLN A 594 -0.01 -10.53 19.39
N ILE A 595 0.97 -11.36 19.73
CA ILE A 595 1.12 -12.71 19.17
C ILE A 595 1.31 -13.82 20.23
N LEU A 596 1.48 -13.50 21.52
CA LEU A 596 1.71 -14.52 22.56
C LEU A 596 1.14 -14.13 23.94
N ASN A 597 0.09 -14.84 24.38
CA ASN A 597 -0.46 -15.04 25.75
C ASN A 597 -1.96 -14.68 25.92
N ASP A 598 -2.83 -15.70 25.84
CA ASP A 598 -4.26 -15.64 26.19
C ASP A 598 -4.56 -15.50 27.71
N TYR A 599 -3.53 -15.45 28.56
CA TYR A 599 -3.68 -15.63 30.02
C TYR A 599 -3.92 -14.37 30.86
N LEU A 600 -4.03 -13.16 30.29
CA LEU A 600 -4.14 -11.89 31.05
C LEU A 600 -5.45 -11.09 30.82
N LEU A 601 -6.55 -11.79 30.53
CA LEU A 601 -7.85 -11.18 30.17
C LEU A 601 -8.47 -10.25 31.23
N VAL A 602 -8.19 -10.44 32.52
CA VAL A 602 -8.82 -9.66 33.61
C VAL A 602 -8.16 -8.28 33.78
N ALA A 603 -6.82 -8.19 33.72
CA ALA A 603 -6.11 -6.92 33.87
C ALA A 603 -6.24 -6.01 32.64
N GLY A 604 -6.47 -6.58 31.45
CA GLY A 604 -6.52 -5.84 30.20
C GLY A 604 -7.68 -4.84 30.09
N ARG A 605 -8.84 -5.12 30.69
CA ARG A 605 -10.06 -4.28 30.54
C ARG A 605 -9.89 -2.86 31.09
N ALA A 606 -9.25 -2.70 32.25
CA ALA A 606 -9.01 -1.39 32.87
C ALA A 606 -8.07 -0.49 32.06
N GLN A 607 -7.25 -1.06 31.17
CA GLN A 607 -6.32 -0.35 30.30
C GLN A 607 -6.86 -0.11 28.87
N ARG A 608 -8.10 -0.52 28.55
CA ARG A 608 -8.73 -0.20 27.25
C ARG A 608 -9.43 1.15 27.28
N VAL A 609 -9.43 1.85 26.14
CA VAL A 609 -10.24 3.07 25.95
C VAL A 609 -11.65 2.60 25.54
N PRO A 610 -12.73 3.01 26.23
CA PRO A 610 -14.07 2.52 25.89
C PRO A 610 -14.57 2.97 24.51
N ILE A 611 -15.28 2.07 23.84
CA ILE A 611 -16.05 2.34 22.62
C ILE A 611 -17.44 2.89 22.98
N THR A 612 -18.02 3.71 22.10
CA THR A 612 -19.32 4.39 22.36
C THR A 612 -20.27 4.29 21.18
N LEU A 613 -21.58 4.47 21.43
CA LEU A 613 -22.57 4.55 20.36
C LEU A 613 -22.29 5.71 19.40
N LYS A 614 -21.77 6.85 19.90
CA LYS A 614 -21.32 7.99 19.11
C LYS A 614 -20.32 7.59 18.02
N HIS A 615 -19.41 6.65 18.27
CA HIS A 615 -18.46 6.15 17.25
C HIS A 615 -19.18 5.51 16.06
N PHE A 616 -20.21 4.70 16.32
CA PHE A 616 -21.04 4.09 15.26
C PHE A 616 -21.90 5.14 14.53
N GLN A 617 -22.41 6.16 15.22
CA GLN A 617 -23.15 7.27 14.60
C GLN A 617 -22.27 8.11 13.64
N ILE A 618 -21.01 8.36 14.03
CA ILE A 618 -19.99 9.01 13.17
C ILE A 618 -19.77 8.21 11.89
N LEU A 619 -19.51 6.90 12.02
CA LEU A 619 -19.27 6.01 10.87
C LEU A 619 -20.51 5.90 9.96
N ALA A 620 -21.71 5.85 10.54
CA ALA A 620 -22.97 5.88 9.77
C ALA A 620 -23.09 7.15 8.92
N ARG A 621 -22.80 8.32 9.50
CA ARG A 621 -22.85 9.61 8.79
C ARG A 621 -21.83 9.70 7.64
N LEU A 622 -20.64 9.14 7.83
CA LEU A 622 -19.60 9.02 6.80
C LEU A 622 -19.81 7.85 5.82
N ARG A 623 -20.81 7.00 6.05
CA ARG A 623 -21.13 5.76 5.30
C ARG A 623 -20.02 4.68 5.28
N ARG A 624 -18.98 4.80 6.10
CA ARG A 624 -17.85 3.86 6.22
C ARG A 624 -18.23 2.63 7.05
N ALA A 625 -17.71 1.44 6.72
CA ALA A 625 -17.92 0.26 7.54
C ALA A 625 -17.17 0.36 8.89
N PRO A 626 -17.77 -0.03 10.03
CA PRO A 626 -17.02 -0.17 11.27
C PRO A 626 -16.00 -1.30 11.17
N CYS A 627 -14.79 -1.05 11.69
CA CYS A 627 -13.72 -2.04 11.78
C CYS A 627 -14.17 -3.26 12.61
N ASN A 628 -13.84 -4.47 12.16
CA ASN A 628 -14.23 -5.72 12.82
C ASN A 628 -13.82 -5.78 14.31
N GLN A 629 -12.73 -5.11 14.70
CA GLN A 629 -12.31 -5.04 16.11
C GLN A 629 -13.37 -4.40 17.02
N LEU A 630 -14.16 -3.44 16.52
CA LEU A 630 -15.24 -2.80 17.27
C LEU A 630 -16.37 -3.80 17.58
N TYR A 631 -16.64 -4.74 16.67
CA TYR A 631 -17.62 -5.81 16.91
C TYR A 631 -17.05 -6.88 17.86
N HIS A 632 -15.81 -7.32 17.65
CA HIS A 632 -15.12 -8.25 18.53
C HIS A 632 -15.06 -7.76 19.99
N ASP A 633 -14.86 -6.46 20.22
CA ASP A 633 -14.85 -5.87 21.55
C ASP A 633 -16.25 -5.92 22.22
N ILE A 634 -17.34 -5.74 21.46
CA ILE A 634 -18.72 -5.94 21.97
C ILE A 634 -18.98 -7.42 22.28
N GLU A 635 -18.55 -8.34 21.41
CA GLU A 635 -18.67 -9.80 21.60
C GLU A 635 -17.95 -10.26 22.88
N SER A 636 -16.76 -9.70 23.11
CA SER A 636 -15.90 -9.86 24.31
C SER A 636 -16.47 -9.21 25.58
N GLY A 637 -17.63 -8.54 25.50
CA GLY A 637 -18.36 -7.95 26.62
C GLY A 637 -17.93 -6.53 26.99
N ALA A 638 -17.70 -5.65 26.00
CA ALA A 638 -17.50 -4.22 26.25
C ALA A 638 -18.73 -3.56 26.93
N ASP A 639 -18.46 -2.63 27.84
CA ASP A 639 -19.46 -1.78 28.47
C ASP A 639 -20.22 -0.93 27.43
N PHE A 640 -21.49 -0.62 27.70
CA PHE A 640 -22.27 0.27 26.85
C PHE A 640 -22.16 1.72 27.32
N PHE A 641 -21.81 2.63 26.40
CA PHE A 641 -21.77 4.07 26.64
C PHE A 641 -22.34 4.83 25.44
N LEU A 642 -23.14 5.86 25.69
CA LEU A 642 -23.74 6.73 24.66
C LEU A 642 -22.70 7.68 24.06
N SER A 643 -21.93 8.35 24.92
CA SER A 643 -20.93 9.38 24.60
C SER A 643 -19.68 9.18 25.45
N GLU A 644 -18.54 9.80 25.07
CA GLU A 644 -17.33 9.80 25.89
C GLU A 644 -17.55 10.40 27.31
N ASP A 645 -18.50 11.32 27.46
CA ASP A 645 -18.84 11.98 28.72
C ASP A 645 -19.34 11.05 29.83
N GLU A 646 -19.78 9.84 29.49
CA GLU A 646 -20.38 8.89 30.42
C GLU A 646 -19.32 8.10 31.20
N TYR A 647 -18.15 7.83 30.59
CA TYR A 647 -17.04 7.12 31.24
C TYR A 647 -15.88 8.00 31.69
N ILE A 648 -15.82 9.26 31.22
CA ILE A 648 -14.83 10.26 31.65
C ILE A 648 -15.22 10.81 33.03
N PRO A 649 -14.34 10.76 34.05
CA PRO A 649 -14.63 11.34 35.35
C PRO A 649 -14.91 12.85 35.28
N LYS A 650 -15.93 13.34 35.99
CA LYS A 650 -16.20 14.78 36.17
C LYS A 650 -15.02 15.54 36.82
N SER A 651 -14.07 14.81 37.40
CA SER A 651 -12.85 15.33 38.00
C SER A 651 -11.66 15.47 37.04
N ASP A 652 -11.79 15.11 35.74
CA ASP A 652 -10.72 15.07 34.74
C ASP A 652 -9.83 16.34 34.75
N SER A 653 -8.53 16.11 34.91
CA SER A 653 -7.53 17.18 35.03
C SER A 653 -7.41 17.97 33.73
N ALA A 654 -7.60 17.35 32.57
CA ALA A 654 -7.56 18.02 31.27
C ALA A 654 -8.71 19.03 31.13
N ARG A 655 -9.96 18.63 31.46
CA ARG A 655 -11.13 19.52 31.42
C ARG A 655 -11.00 20.68 32.41
N LYS A 656 -10.46 20.44 33.62
CA LYS A 656 -10.19 21.49 34.63
C LYS A 656 -9.10 22.47 34.20
N LEU A 657 -8.04 21.99 33.56
CA LEU A 657 -6.98 22.85 33.03
C LEU A 657 -7.48 23.70 31.85
N TYR A 658 -8.30 23.12 30.98
CA TYR A 658 -8.94 23.85 29.88
C TYR A 658 -9.84 24.98 30.39
N SER A 659 -10.79 24.69 31.29
CA SER A 659 -11.72 25.71 31.81
C SER A 659 -11.04 26.81 32.64
N LYS A 660 -9.92 26.50 33.32
CA LYS A 660 -9.14 27.49 34.08
C LYS A 660 -8.38 28.49 33.18
N VAL A 661 -8.20 28.19 31.90
CA VAL A 661 -7.60 29.11 30.91
C VAL A 661 -8.64 30.06 30.30
N GLU A 662 -9.93 29.69 30.27
CA GLU A 662 -10.99 30.52 29.68
C GLU A 662 -11.57 31.59 30.62
N VAL A 663 -11.40 31.46 31.95
CA VAL A 663 -12.02 32.40 32.92
C VAL A 663 -11.05 33.50 33.35
N LYS A 664 -10.99 34.56 32.53
CA LYS A 664 -10.72 35.93 32.98
C LYS A 664 -11.80 36.85 32.39
N LYS A 665 -12.93 36.95 33.08
CA LYS A 665 -13.91 38.04 32.95
C LYS A 665 -14.14 38.68 34.30
N GLU A 666 -14.38 39.97 34.29
CA GLU A 666 -14.17 40.88 35.41
C GLU A 666 -15.17 40.67 36.56
N SER A 667 -14.67 40.84 37.79
CA SER A 667 -15.50 40.90 38.98
C SER A 667 -16.11 42.30 39.13
N SER A 668 -17.40 42.37 39.47
CA SER A 668 -18.03 43.56 40.03
C SER A 668 -19.07 43.18 41.10
N PRO A 669 -19.33 44.05 42.09
CA PRO A 669 -19.73 43.61 43.43
C PRO A 669 -21.25 43.68 43.70
N ALA A 670 -21.63 43.39 44.93
CA ALA A 670 -22.99 43.05 45.34
C ALA A 670 -23.90 44.23 45.77
N ASN A 671 -25.19 43.89 45.90
CA ASN A 671 -26.13 44.23 47.00
C ASN A 671 -27.25 45.32 46.85
N ILE A 672 -28.49 44.86 47.15
CA ILE A 672 -29.73 45.53 47.67
C ILE A 672 -30.65 46.38 46.71
N PRO A 673 -31.94 46.75 47.03
CA PRO A 673 -33.11 46.02 46.46
C PRO A 673 -34.38 46.83 45.97
N VAL A 674 -35.31 46.12 45.29
CA VAL A 674 -36.81 46.15 45.36
C VAL A 674 -37.64 47.45 45.08
N SER A 675 -38.79 47.24 44.38
CA SER A 675 -39.99 48.11 44.19
C SER A 675 -39.94 49.25 43.15
N SER A 676 -41.04 49.72 42.51
CA SER A 676 -42.39 49.15 42.21
C SER A 676 -43.22 50.09 41.28
N VAL A 677 -44.30 49.58 40.66
CA VAL A 677 -45.48 50.30 40.07
C VAL A 677 -45.39 50.97 38.66
N THR A 678 -46.43 50.62 37.89
CA THR A 678 -47.00 50.89 36.54
C THR A 678 -47.69 52.29 36.34
N PRO A 679 -48.52 52.56 35.29
CA PRO A 679 -48.31 52.66 33.82
C PRO A 679 -49.00 53.93 33.19
N GLU A 680 -49.28 53.92 31.85
CA GLU A 680 -50.24 54.72 31.01
C GLU A 680 -49.56 55.30 29.72
N ARG A 681 -50.17 55.45 28.51
CA ARG A 681 -51.53 55.15 27.97
C ARG A 681 -51.55 54.98 26.42
N ASP A 682 -52.65 54.40 25.93
CA ASP A 682 -53.15 54.13 24.55
C ASP A 682 -53.62 55.41 23.76
N PRO A 683 -54.39 55.42 22.61
CA PRO A 683 -55.04 54.33 21.80
C PRO A 683 -55.05 54.45 20.23
N THR A 684 -55.57 53.43 19.50
CA THR A 684 -56.84 53.50 18.68
C THR A 684 -57.24 52.25 17.84
N SER A 685 -58.33 51.58 18.28
CA SER A 685 -59.43 50.90 17.53
C SER A 685 -59.20 49.92 16.34
N GLY A 686 -59.97 48.84 16.14
CA GLY A 686 -61.20 48.36 16.83
C GLY A 686 -61.64 46.94 16.40
N SER A 687 -62.72 46.39 16.99
CA SER A 687 -63.17 44.97 16.89
C SER A 687 -64.70 44.81 16.82
N PRO A 688 -65.22 43.69 16.29
CA PRO A 688 -66.03 42.72 17.08
C PRO A 688 -65.68 41.24 16.73
N ARG A 689 -66.24 40.13 17.24
CA ARG A 689 -66.92 39.62 18.49
C ARG A 689 -67.04 38.07 18.29
N GLY A 690 -67.01 37.15 19.26
CA GLY A 690 -66.73 37.15 20.71
C GLY A 690 -67.15 35.82 21.41
N ARG A 691 -66.83 35.66 22.72
CA ARG A 691 -67.40 34.69 23.72
C ARG A 691 -67.06 33.18 23.56
N LYS A 692 -66.69 32.36 24.58
CA LYS A 692 -66.64 32.41 26.08
C LYS A 692 -65.33 31.75 26.66
N ARG A 693 -65.00 31.99 27.94
CA ARG A 693 -63.87 31.41 28.74
C ARG A 693 -64.40 30.44 29.87
N PRO A 694 -63.68 30.13 31.00
CA PRO A 694 -62.74 29.00 31.22
C PRO A 694 -62.93 28.24 32.58
N ARG A 695 -62.02 27.30 32.95
CA ARG A 695 -61.48 27.00 34.33
C ARG A 695 -60.46 25.82 34.29
N ARG A 696 -59.26 25.93 34.90
CA ARG A 696 -58.81 25.47 36.26
C ARG A 696 -59.14 23.99 36.54
N SER A 697 -58.19 23.13 36.96
CA SER A 697 -57.59 23.02 38.32
C SER A 697 -56.20 22.34 38.30
N THR A 698 -55.11 22.92 38.85
CA THR A 698 -54.52 22.76 40.22
C THR A 698 -53.87 21.40 40.57
N ALA A 699 -52.60 21.45 40.99
CA ALA A 699 -51.90 20.40 41.72
C ALA A 699 -52.39 20.27 43.18
N ILE A 700 -52.04 19.20 43.90
CA ILE A 700 -51.71 19.20 45.34
C ILE A 700 -51.10 17.87 45.82
N THR A 701 -50.34 18.00 46.90
CA THR A 701 -49.36 17.16 47.62
C THR A 701 -49.72 15.74 48.10
N VAL A 702 -48.64 14.96 48.29
CA VAL A 702 -48.45 13.83 49.23
C VAL A 702 -49.12 14.04 50.60
N ARG A 703 -49.69 12.98 51.20
CA ARG A 703 -49.72 12.77 52.66
C ARG A 703 -49.71 11.28 53.03
N SER A 704 -48.97 10.97 54.08
CA SER A 704 -48.86 9.67 54.75
C SER A 704 -49.91 9.49 55.84
N TYR A 705 -50.37 8.26 56.09
CA TYR A 705 -50.96 7.87 57.38
C TYR A 705 -50.51 6.46 57.81
N VAL A 706 -50.09 6.41 59.07
CA VAL A 706 -50.13 5.27 60.01
C VAL A 706 -51.16 5.77 61.07
N VAL A 707 -51.95 5.00 61.84
CA VAL A 707 -51.67 3.93 62.84
C VAL A 707 -53.02 3.16 63.13
N PRO A 708 -53.24 2.36 64.20
CA PRO A 708 -53.37 0.90 64.12
C PRO A 708 -54.72 0.28 64.58
N GLY A 709 -54.84 -1.05 64.41
CA GLY A 709 -55.27 -1.95 65.49
C GLY A 709 -56.65 -2.64 65.40
N SER A 710 -56.68 -3.88 65.92
CA SER A 710 -57.85 -4.68 66.35
C SER A 710 -58.76 -5.27 65.26
N ASP A 711 -59.28 -6.50 65.36
CA ASP A 711 -58.79 -7.78 65.94
C ASP A 711 -59.72 -8.91 65.42
N ASP A 712 -59.24 -10.16 65.35
CA ASP A 712 -60.03 -11.42 65.31
C ASP A 712 -61.15 -11.65 64.22
N GLU A 713 -61.45 -12.86 63.73
CA GLU A 713 -61.11 -14.24 64.10
C GLU A 713 -61.28 -15.22 62.90
N ALA A 714 -60.64 -16.40 62.98
CA ALA A 714 -60.89 -17.68 62.28
C ALA A 714 -60.85 -17.84 60.72
N ILE A 715 -60.37 -18.95 60.12
CA ILE A 715 -59.59 -20.15 60.54
C ILE A 715 -59.02 -20.85 59.26
N ALA A 716 -57.78 -21.37 59.30
CA ALA A 716 -57.11 -22.41 58.44
C ALA A 716 -57.18 -22.30 56.89
N VAL A 717 -56.19 -22.75 56.09
CA VAL A 717 -55.30 -23.93 56.16
C VAL A 717 -53.87 -23.58 55.69
N GLU A 718 -52.90 -24.36 56.14
CA GLU A 718 -51.44 -24.23 55.95
C GLU A 718 -50.95 -24.45 54.50
N ASP A 719 -49.96 -23.64 54.07
CA ASP A 719 -48.84 -24.04 53.20
C ASP A 719 -47.79 -22.89 53.23
N ASP A 720 -46.55 -23.19 53.65
CA ASP A 720 -45.55 -22.18 54.02
C ASP A 720 -44.68 -21.64 52.86
N GLU A 721 -44.50 -20.31 52.91
CA GLU A 721 -43.37 -19.48 52.46
C GLU A 721 -42.49 -19.89 51.26
N ASP A 722 -42.47 -19.04 50.22
CA ASP A 722 -41.18 -18.58 49.67
C ASP A 722 -41.24 -17.10 49.22
N TYR A 723 -40.12 -16.39 49.33
CA TYR A 723 -40.04 -14.92 49.33
C TYR A 723 -39.87 -14.31 47.92
N ASP A 724 -40.90 -13.65 47.40
CA ASP A 724 -40.88 -12.97 46.08
C ASP A 724 -40.08 -11.63 46.10
N VAL A 725 -38.75 -11.73 46.23
CA VAL A 725 -37.84 -10.59 46.12
C VAL A 725 -37.66 -10.21 44.65
N LYS A 726 -38.38 -9.17 44.21
CA LYS A 726 -38.25 -8.55 42.87
C LYS A 726 -36.85 -7.97 42.61
N MET A 727 -35.92 -8.82 42.18
CA MET A 727 -34.69 -8.37 41.53
C MET A 727 -35.04 -7.69 40.19
N LYS A 728 -34.82 -6.38 40.11
CA LYS A 728 -34.71 -5.68 38.83
C LYS A 728 -33.50 -6.23 38.07
N GLN A 729 -33.73 -7.15 37.14
CA GLN A 729 -32.72 -7.55 36.17
C GLN A 729 -32.25 -6.31 35.40
N THR A 730 -31.00 -5.91 35.63
CA THR A 730 -30.35 -4.86 34.84
C THR A 730 -30.13 -5.40 33.43
N GLU A 731 -30.55 -4.68 32.39
CA GLU A 731 -30.28 -5.09 31.00
C GLU A 731 -28.76 -5.21 30.82
N GLY A 732 -28.27 -6.43 30.51
CA GLY A 732 -26.84 -6.64 30.31
C GLY A 732 -26.29 -5.81 29.15
N ASN A 733 -25.05 -5.33 29.25
CA ASN A 733 -24.43 -4.41 28.27
C ASN A 733 -24.59 -4.84 26.80
N LEU A 734 -24.54 -6.15 26.51
CA LEU A 734 -24.77 -6.69 25.16
C LEU A 734 -26.18 -6.40 24.62
N ARG A 735 -27.21 -6.45 25.48
CA ARG A 735 -28.61 -6.14 25.11
C ARG A 735 -28.76 -4.66 24.75
N LEU A 736 -28.12 -3.76 25.51
CA LEU A 736 -28.08 -2.32 25.21
C LEU A 736 -27.39 -2.04 23.87
N TRP A 737 -26.25 -2.68 23.62
CA TRP A 737 -25.58 -2.63 22.31
C TRP A 737 -26.48 -3.12 21.17
N VAL A 738 -27.10 -4.30 21.29
CA VAL A 738 -27.98 -4.88 20.26
C VAL A 738 -29.21 -3.99 19.99
N LYS A 739 -29.79 -3.39 21.03
CA LYS A 739 -30.93 -2.46 20.95
C LYS A 739 -30.59 -1.21 20.16
N HIS A 740 -29.57 -0.46 20.59
CA HIS A 740 -29.21 0.82 19.96
C HIS A 740 -28.54 0.67 18.59
N LEU A 741 -27.75 -0.38 18.36
CA LEU A 741 -27.27 -0.71 17.01
C LEU A 741 -28.43 -1.16 16.09
N GLY A 742 -29.47 -1.80 16.64
CA GLY A 742 -30.70 -2.12 15.93
C GLY A 742 -31.51 -0.87 15.53
N GLU A 743 -31.61 0.12 16.39
CA GLU A 743 -32.21 1.43 16.08
C GLU A 743 -31.43 2.17 14.99
N LEU A 744 -30.10 2.20 15.09
CA LEU A 744 -29.22 2.79 14.07
C LEU A 744 -29.36 2.08 12.71
N LEU A 745 -29.49 0.75 12.70
CA LEU A 745 -29.75 -0.02 11.48
C LEU A 745 -31.11 0.32 10.86
N LYS A 746 -32.17 0.51 11.67
CA LYS A 746 -33.50 0.94 11.18
C LYS A 746 -33.45 2.34 10.55
N MET A 747 -32.69 3.27 11.13
CA MET A 747 -32.51 4.61 10.56
C MET A 747 -31.80 4.57 9.19
N GLU A 748 -30.73 3.80 9.05
CA GLU A 748 -30.05 3.64 7.76
C GLU A 748 -30.89 2.88 6.72
N GLN A 749 -31.73 1.93 7.15
CA GLN A 749 -32.74 1.31 6.28
C GLN A 749 -33.74 2.34 5.73
N ALA A 750 -34.27 3.22 6.58
CA ALA A 750 -35.18 4.27 6.17
C ALA A 750 -34.54 5.24 5.17
N LYS A 751 -33.31 5.71 5.43
CA LYS A 751 -32.55 6.56 4.49
C LYS A 751 -32.31 5.87 3.15
N HIS A 752 -31.95 4.58 3.15
CA HIS A 752 -31.75 3.81 1.92
C HIS A 752 -33.04 3.63 1.12
N GLN A 753 -34.18 3.39 1.79
CA GLN A 753 -35.50 3.34 1.15
C GLN A 753 -35.91 4.70 0.58
N GLU A 754 -35.67 5.79 1.30
CA GLU A 754 -35.97 7.14 0.83
C GLU A 754 -35.12 7.52 -0.39
N HIS A 755 -33.82 7.22 -0.36
CA HIS A 755 -32.90 7.42 -1.48
C HIS A 755 -33.33 6.60 -2.72
N LYS A 756 -33.72 5.35 -2.51
CA LYS A 756 -34.29 4.50 -3.57
C LYS A 756 -35.58 5.11 -4.14
N ARG A 757 -36.45 5.66 -3.30
CA ARG A 757 -37.70 6.33 -3.72
C ARG A 757 -37.42 7.63 -4.51
N LYS A 758 -36.37 8.39 -4.16
CA LYS A 758 -35.94 9.59 -4.92
C LYS A 758 -35.44 9.21 -6.31
N LEU A 759 -34.49 8.28 -6.41
CA LEU A 759 -33.99 7.79 -7.71
C LEU A 759 -35.09 7.15 -8.58
N MET A 760 -36.06 6.46 -7.98
CA MET A 760 -37.24 5.92 -8.69
C MET A 760 -38.28 6.97 -9.10
N LYS A 761 -38.17 8.21 -8.60
CA LYS A 761 -38.99 9.36 -9.00
C LYS A 761 -38.29 10.21 -10.07
N GLU A 762 -36.96 10.27 -10.03
CA GLU A 762 -36.11 10.97 -11.01
C GLU A 762 -35.97 10.17 -12.31
N ALA A 763 -35.83 8.84 -12.22
CA ALA A 763 -35.89 7.97 -13.38
C ALA A 763 -37.35 7.65 -13.75
N GLY A 764 -37.73 7.97 -14.98
CA GLY A 764 -39.11 7.83 -15.47
C GLY A 764 -39.71 6.41 -15.35
N PRO A 765 -41.05 6.30 -15.39
CA PRO A 765 -41.76 5.05 -15.13
C PRO A 765 -41.31 3.92 -16.07
N GLY A 766 -40.62 2.93 -15.50
CA GLY A 766 -40.12 1.73 -16.22
C GLY A 766 -38.64 1.41 -15.97
N ALA A 767 -37.84 2.36 -15.50
CA ALA A 767 -36.40 2.16 -15.28
C ALA A 767 -36.09 1.26 -14.06
N LYS A 768 -35.48 0.09 -14.29
CA LYS A 768 -35.01 -0.83 -13.23
C LYS A 768 -33.69 -0.36 -12.60
N ILE A 769 -33.70 0.69 -11.79
CA ILE A 769 -32.50 1.15 -11.08
C ILE A 769 -32.17 0.25 -9.88
N ARG A 770 -30.97 -0.36 -9.90
CA ARG A 770 -30.43 -1.15 -8.79
C ARG A 770 -29.67 -0.25 -7.81
N VAL A 771 -30.33 0.12 -6.71
CA VAL A 771 -29.70 0.91 -5.64
C VAL A 771 -28.99 -0.03 -4.67
N TYR A 772 -27.66 0.09 -4.57
CA TYR A 772 -26.83 -0.74 -3.71
C TYR A 772 -26.84 -0.25 -2.25
N LYS A 773 -26.70 -1.19 -1.30
CA LYS A 773 -26.48 -0.89 0.13
C LYS A 773 -25.11 -0.23 0.31
N ASN A 774 -25.03 0.81 1.16
CA ASN A 774 -23.74 1.41 1.56
C ASN A 774 -22.94 0.45 2.47
N GLU A 775 -21.65 0.71 2.68
CA GLU A 775 -20.74 -0.21 3.38
C GLU A 775 -21.10 -0.35 4.86
N PHE A 776 -21.38 0.76 5.54
CA PHE A 776 -21.89 0.76 6.91
C PHE A 776 -23.12 -0.14 7.08
N PHE A 777 -24.13 0.01 6.21
CA PHE A 777 -25.38 -0.77 6.26
C PHE A 777 -25.14 -2.26 5.98
N ARG A 778 -24.21 -2.61 5.09
CA ARG A 778 -23.81 -4.02 4.88
C ARG A 778 -23.14 -4.58 6.13
N SER A 779 -22.09 -3.92 6.63
CA SER A 779 -21.32 -4.39 7.78
C SER A 779 -22.18 -4.54 9.04
N LEU A 780 -22.97 -3.51 9.37
CA LEU A 780 -23.86 -3.55 10.53
C LEU A 780 -24.97 -4.59 10.39
N SER A 781 -25.53 -4.78 9.19
CA SER A 781 -26.55 -5.81 8.95
C SER A 781 -26.03 -7.24 9.08
N THR A 782 -24.73 -7.47 8.89
CA THR A 782 -24.10 -8.78 9.07
C THR A 782 -23.75 -8.99 10.55
N HIS A 783 -22.96 -8.09 11.14
CA HIS A 783 -22.48 -8.26 12.52
C HIS A 783 -23.61 -8.19 13.57
N LEU A 784 -24.68 -7.41 13.34
CA LEU A 784 -25.80 -7.38 14.28
C LEU A 784 -26.57 -8.72 14.34
N ARG A 785 -26.51 -9.57 13.29
CA ARG A 785 -27.05 -10.94 13.35
C ARG A 785 -26.20 -11.82 14.27
N LEU A 786 -24.88 -11.70 14.16
CA LEU A 786 -23.93 -12.42 15.01
C LEU A 786 -24.07 -12.01 16.48
N LEU A 787 -24.15 -10.71 16.77
CA LEU A 787 -24.36 -10.19 18.12
C LEU A 787 -25.68 -10.66 18.75
N ARG A 788 -26.77 -10.75 17.97
CA ARG A 788 -28.04 -11.31 18.44
C ARG A 788 -27.93 -12.79 18.76
N LYS A 789 -27.30 -13.57 17.87
CA LYS A 789 -27.03 -14.99 18.12
C LYS A 789 -26.22 -15.18 19.41
N ILE A 790 -25.17 -14.37 19.63
CA ILE A 790 -24.36 -14.44 20.85
C ILE A 790 -25.16 -14.05 22.11
N ASP A 791 -26.11 -13.11 22.03
CA ASP A 791 -27.02 -12.81 23.14
C ASP A 791 -28.05 -13.93 23.38
N GLU A 792 -28.52 -14.60 22.32
CA GLU A 792 -29.41 -15.77 22.39
C GLU A 792 -28.69 -16.99 22.98
N ASP A 793 -27.46 -17.28 22.54
CA ASP A 793 -26.62 -18.37 23.04
C ASP A 793 -26.20 -18.11 24.50
N LYS A 794 -25.92 -16.84 24.89
CA LYS A 794 -25.68 -16.45 26.30
C LYS A 794 -26.94 -16.55 27.17
N ARG A 795 -28.14 -16.43 26.61
CA ARG A 795 -29.40 -16.72 27.32
C ARG A 795 -29.57 -18.23 27.52
N LYS A 796 -29.52 -19.01 26.43
CA LYS A 796 -29.59 -20.48 26.47
C LYS A 796 -28.55 -21.10 27.40
N GLY A 797 -27.33 -20.57 27.45
CA GLY A 797 -26.25 -21.03 28.34
C GLY A 797 -26.36 -20.56 29.80
N LEU A 798 -27.29 -19.65 30.12
CA LEU A 798 -27.65 -19.28 31.49
C LEU A 798 -28.89 -20.06 31.97
N ASP A 799 -29.82 -20.33 31.05
CA ASP A 799 -31.02 -21.13 31.29
C ASP A 799 -30.71 -22.65 31.39
N CYS A 800 -29.60 -23.14 30.83
CA CYS A 800 -29.25 -24.57 30.80
C CYS A 800 -28.80 -25.20 32.15
N VAL A 801 -29.01 -24.51 33.28
CA VAL A 801 -28.94 -25.14 34.62
C VAL A 801 -30.29 -25.75 35.00
N THR A 802 -31.37 -25.45 34.27
CA THR A 802 -32.71 -25.99 34.53
C THR A 802 -33.30 -26.62 33.27
N ASP A 803 -33.52 -27.93 33.36
CA ASP A 803 -34.18 -28.84 32.41
C ASP A 803 -33.58 -29.10 31.01
N HIS A 804 -33.17 -30.35 30.84
CA HIS A 804 -33.05 -31.00 29.54
C HIS A 804 -34.43 -31.23 28.92
N SER A 805 -34.65 -30.71 27.70
CA SER A 805 -35.50 -31.39 26.72
C SER A 805 -35.05 -31.05 25.30
N LEU A 806 -34.79 -32.10 24.52
CA LEU A 806 -34.48 -32.02 23.10
C LEU A 806 -35.77 -31.94 22.29
N SER A 807 -35.90 -30.96 21.41
CA SER A 807 -36.74 -31.08 20.22
C SER A 807 -36.16 -30.27 19.06
N ASP A 808 -35.78 -30.98 18.00
CA ASP A 808 -35.57 -30.40 16.68
C ASP A 808 -36.91 -29.91 16.12
N VAL A 809 -36.96 -28.67 15.62
CA VAL A 809 -37.99 -28.22 14.67
C VAL A 809 -37.31 -27.28 13.67
N ASP A 810 -37.26 -27.70 12.41
CA ASP A 810 -36.96 -26.84 11.26
C ASP A 810 -38.01 -25.75 11.12
N ASP A 811 -37.62 -24.53 10.75
CA ASP A 811 -38.57 -23.48 10.36
C ASP A 811 -37.99 -22.62 9.21
N ASP A 812 -37.75 -23.28 8.08
CA ASP A 812 -37.87 -22.65 6.76
C ASP A 812 -39.37 -22.46 6.48
N ASP A 813 -39.84 -21.22 6.20
CA ASP A 813 -40.23 -20.82 4.84
C ASP A 813 -40.88 -19.39 4.78
N TYR A 814 -41.18 -18.95 3.56
CA TYR A 814 -41.97 -17.79 3.11
C TYR A 814 -41.27 -16.41 3.03
N SER A 815 -41.27 -15.70 1.88
CA SER A 815 -41.93 -16.00 0.60
C SER A 815 -41.24 -15.38 -0.62
N CYS A 816 -41.13 -16.16 -1.69
CA CYS A 816 -40.81 -15.71 -3.05
C CYS A 816 -42.09 -15.45 -3.86
N GLN A 817 -41.95 -14.67 -4.94
CA GLN A 817 -43.07 -14.07 -5.68
C GLN A 817 -43.92 -15.09 -6.47
N THR A 818 -45.24 -14.85 -6.51
CA THR A 818 -46.22 -15.68 -7.24
C THR A 818 -46.29 -15.36 -8.72
N VAL A 819 -46.34 -16.41 -9.56
CA VAL A 819 -46.66 -16.32 -10.99
C VAL A 819 -48.10 -16.81 -11.22
N ARG A 820 -48.93 -15.99 -11.87
CA ARG A 820 -50.34 -16.32 -12.17
C ARG A 820 -50.45 -17.32 -13.32
N SER A 821 -51.13 -18.44 -13.11
CA SER A 821 -51.67 -19.29 -14.17
C SER A 821 -53.17 -19.00 -14.37
N LYS A 822 -53.61 -18.86 -15.63
CA LYS A 822 -55.04 -18.75 -15.99
C LYS A 822 -55.45 -19.82 -17.01
N ARG A 823 -56.04 -20.88 -16.45
CA ARG A 823 -57.10 -21.76 -16.98
C ARG A 823 -57.39 -21.72 -18.50
N ARG A 824 -57.09 -22.84 -19.15
CA ARG A 824 -57.48 -23.22 -20.52
C ARG A 824 -59.01 -23.26 -20.68
N LYS A 825 -59.54 -22.85 -21.84
CA LYS A 825 -60.91 -23.10 -22.32
C LYS A 825 -60.82 -24.04 -23.54
N THR A 826 -61.79 -24.93 -23.73
CA THR A 826 -61.87 -25.92 -24.81
C THR A 826 -63.14 -25.74 -25.66
N SER A 827 -63.13 -26.32 -26.87
CA SER A 827 -64.21 -26.28 -27.90
C SER A 827 -64.38 -24.92 -28.58
N LYS A 828 -64.39 -24.78 -29.92
CA LYS A 828 -64.47 -25.76 -31.01
C LYS A 828 -63.23 -25.73 -31.91
#